data_AF-A0AAV7IBT9-F1
#
_entry.id   AF-A0AAV7IBT9-F1
#
_cell.length_a   1.000
_cell.length_b   1.000
_cell.length_c   1.000
_cell.angle_alpha   90.00
_cell.angle_beta   90.00
_cell.angle_gamma   90.00
#
_symmetry.space_group_name_H-M   'P 1'
#
loop_
_entity.id
_entity.type
_entity.pdbx_description
1 polymer ?
#
loop_
_entity_poly.entity_id
_entity_poly.type
_entity_poly.pdbx_seq_one_letter_code
_entity_poly.pdbx_strand_id
1 'polypeptide(L)'
;VIHHWQSQNVKVSGVDDMVLLPKITEDAIMDNLRKRYMDDYIYTCIGPVLVSINPFKQMPYFGEKEVQIYQGAAPYENPPHIYGLADEMYRNMLIDVESQCVIISGESGAGKTVAAKYIMAYVSRVSGGGDRVQRIKDIILESNPLLEAFGNAKTIRNNNSSRFGKYVEMQFGDGGQPIGGKISNFLLEKSRVVKHNGGERNFHVFYQLTAGANEQMKSEFGLRNELDGCDYLMNWDGNICRMGDRGSSSDAKDFQETLKALSVMDIKETEVSNILRLVAGILHIGTIKFRENGNYSQIADPRVLRLPAYLLGISAEKLSHKLISRGFESKWGSQSESVDVTLNVAQALYTRDALAKDIYARLFDYLVKRVNSAMMTTGDAFEIAILDIYGFEIFETNGFEQFCINFVNEKLQQIFIELTLKAEQEEYVAENIKWTPIDYFNNAVVVELLEGKRPPGIFLVLDDVCATLHGGSDAADGDLQKKLSVVASSHAHFHANGDGFAILHYAGQVIYSVDGFCDKNRDVLFTDLIDLMRTSTNSLVQLLYPPEEELTINSKTKTLKSRPTTAGSKIRNQASRLVAQLIKCTPHYIRCIKPNETKKPRDWDTLRVKHQVEYLGLKENIRVRRAGFAYRRPFAKFLHRYAILTPQTWPYWRGDEKRGIQWIMSSIQIDETQYQLGKTKVFVKAPESLFMLEEARDRKYNYYARVIQKAFKKYFARKRQEAEKQAATDLLYGHKQRRRASLERNFVGDYIGLDSRPGIKNLLGRRDKIFFAEVVKKYDRRFKMCRRDLVLTGNCLYLIGRAEKTKKDPGARRQRLSEEVIKRKLTFDQISHVSLSTLQDDFIIIHAKEDYASLLQLMFKTEFLSAFSKKYFEQLGHALNIRFSNNLEFKVKKEGWGGGGTRQVKFSMTGYGDEETLKINGKILNVIIGPGMPSTSRPSRLSGARTTGTRSFNNNNNNSNKSINQSNSNAYRPTVGGVTSSNIYDNADTIGSRPPIPSSTPRASPAAAGAPINTPVISSGLRPALPPNRPNIRPVPQHNHINNGKVPALSATLGKILTNNPTGGPRVGLIRAPPPPSDPAPPNQPIIYPGYNPINNQRLLINQDNNQISNSNNERSVNGSNHSYSNNNSNNRFSGGHINQYEDPNQRLAATLHNANRNKLPPRPPPVSHLPKVKALYDYQPQDLDELGLKEGDIVEVLMEHEGGWWHGKLKGKTGLFPSNYVEKI
;
A
#
# COMPACT_ATOMS: atom_id res chain seq x y z
N VAL A 1 -16.47 22.70 7.76
CA VAL A 1 -15.18 23.26 8.21
C VAL A 1 -14.26 23.31 6.98
N ILE A 2 -13.32 24.26 6.90
CA ILE A 2 -12.33 24.30 5.79
C ILE A 2 -11.16 23.40 6.18
N HIS A 3 -10.83 22.41 5.34
CA HIS A 3 -9.80 21.39 5.64
C HIS A 3 -8.39 21.99 5.58
N HIS A 4 -7.40 21.35 6.21
CA HIS A 4 -6.04 21.92 6.30
C HIS A 4 -5.36 22.11 4.93
N TRP A 5 -5.65 21.27 3.93
CA TRP A 5 -5.16 21.50 2.56
C TRP A 5 -5.95 22.60 1.81
N GLN A 6 -7.22 22.82 2.16
CA GLN A 6 -8.05 23.93 1.66
C GLN A 6 -7.68 25.29 2.27
N SER A 7 -6.76 25.36 3.25
CA SER A 7 -6.22 26.63 3.74
C SER A 7 -5.04 27.16 2.90
N GLN A 8 -4.58 26.39 1.91
CA GLN A 8 -3.83 26.90 0.76
C GLN A 8 -4.81 27.23 -0.37
N ASN A 9 -4.40 28.08 -1.32
CA ASN A 9 -5.25 28.61 -2.40
C ASN A 9 -5.62 27.55 -3.47
N VAL A 10 -6.36 26.51 -3.08
CA VAL A 10 -6.84 25.44 -3.95
C VAL A 10 -8.24 25.79 -4.46
N LYS A 11 -8.43 25.73 -5.78
CA LYS A 11 -9.73 25.98 -6.42
C LYS A 11 -10.72 24.87 -6.05
N VAL A 12 -11.72 25.18 -5.23
CA VAL A 12 -12.72 24.20 -4.76
C VAL A 12 -13.62 23.75 -5.91
N SER A 13 -13.26 22.62 -6.54
CA SER A 13 -14.03 22.02 -7.62
C SER A 13 -14.92 20.88 -7.12
N GLY A 14 -16.22 21.11 -7.14
CA GLY A 14 -17.23 20.14 -6.72
C GLY A 14 -17.08 19.75 -5.24
N VAL A 15 -17.31 18.47 -4.97
CA VAL A 15 -17.19 17.80 -3.67
C VAL A 15 -16.30 16.58 -3.84
N ASP A 16 -15.32 16.42 -2.96
CA ASP A 16 -14.30 15.36 -3.03
C ASP A 16 -14.82 13.96 -2.69
N ASP A 17 -15.76 13.84 -1.75
CA ASP A 17 -16.50 12.61 -1.46
C ASP A 17 -18.00 12.81 -1.72
N MET A 18 -18.57 12.00 -2.60
CA MET A 18 -19.96 12.13 -3.03
C MET A 18 -20.99 11.67 -1.97
N VAL A 19 -20.55 11.02 -0.88
CA VAL A 19 -21.37 10.82 0.33
C VAL A 19 -21.86 12.16 0.90
N LEU A 20 -21.09 13.25 0.71
CA LEU A 20 -21.38 14.59 1.19
C LEU A 20 -22.26 15.43 0.23
N LEU A 21 -22.72 14.88 -0.90
CA LEU A 21 -23.59 15.61 -1.84
C LEU A 21 -24.93 16.01 -1.18
N PRO A 22 -25.46 17.23 -1.41
CA PRO A 22 -26.71 17.66 -0.77
C PRO A 22 -27.95 16.89 -1.27
N LYS A 23 -27.94 16.42 -2.53
CA LYS A 23 -29.01 15.61 -3.15
C LYS A 23 -28.42 14.34 -3.75
N ILE A 24 -29.12 13.21 -3.66
CA ILE A 24 -28.69 11.91 -4.19
C ILE A 24 -29.54 11.52 -5.41
N THR A 25 -29.25 12.17 -6.53
CA THR A 25 -29.86 11.96 -7.86
C THR A 25 -28.75 11.76 -8.88
N GLU A 26 -28.96 11.00 -9.98
CA GLU A 26 -27.89 10.81 -10.99
C GLU A 26 -27.36 12.15 -11.49
N ASP A 27 -28.25 13.11 -11.73
CA ASP A 27 -27.90 14.41 -12.31
C ASP A 27 -26.98 15.23 -11.38
N ALA A 28 -27.12 15.08 -10.05
CA ALA A 28 -26.24 15.75 -9.08
C ALA A 28 -24.86 15.07 -8.97
N ILE A 29 -24.80 13.75 -9.16
CA ILE A 29 -23.56 12.98 -9.27
C ILE A 29 -22.83 13.36 -10.57
N MET A 30 -23.58 13.41 -11.68
CA MET A 30 -23.14 13.84 -13.00
C MET A 30 -22.55 15.25 -12.98
N ASP A 31 -23.26 16.23 -12.42
CA ASP A 31 -22.77 17.61 -12.33
C ASP A 31 -21.49 17.72 -11.48
N ASN A 32 -21.38 16.96 -10.39
CA ASN A 32 -20.17 16.94 -9.58
C ASN A 32 -18.97 16.36 -10.35
N LEU A 33 -19.14 15.18 -10.94
CA LEU A 33 -18.11 14.51 -11.74
C LEU A 33 -17.70 15.36 -12.95
N ARG A 34 -18.66 16.00 -13.64
CA ARG A 34 -18.43 16.90 -14.78
C ARG A 34 -17.66 18.15 -14.36
N LYS A 35 -18.05 18.80 -13.26
CA LYS A 35 -17.36 20.00 -12.74
C LYS A 35 -15.91 19.68 -12.39
N ARG A 36 -15.67 18.58 -11.68
CA ARG A 36 -14.32 18.12 -11.29
C ARG A 36 -13.47 17.78 -12.51
N TYR A 37 -14.01 17.01 -13.46
CA TYR A 37 -13.35 16.70 -14.73
C TYR A 37 -12.95 17.95 -15.52
N MET A 38 -13.84 18.96 -15.59
CA MET A 38 -13.56 20.23 -16.28
C MET A 38 -12.55 21.12 -15.53
N ASP A 39 -12.30 20.88 -14.25
CA ASP A 39 -11.20 21.49 -13.50
C ASP A 39 -9.95 20.58 -13.42
N ASP A 40 -9.87 19.55 -14.28
CA ASP A 40 -8.79 18.57 -14.36
C ASP A 40 -8.63 17.65 -13.12
N TYR A 41 -9.61 17.61 -12.21
CA TYR A 41 -9.69 16.67 -11.08
C TYR A 41 -10.40 15.37 -11.51
N ILE A 42 -9.63 14.32 -11.83
CA ILE A 42 -10.17 13.07 -12.37
C ILE A 42 -10.68 12.07 -11.32
N TYR A 43 -10.34 12.26 -10.05
CA TYR A 43 -10.62 11.34 -8.95
C TYR A 43 -11.65 11.92 -7.98
N THR A 44 -12.58 11.09 -7.51
CA THR A 44 -13.62 11.46 -6.53
C THR A 44 -13.97 10.23 -5.68
N CYS A 45 -14.19 10.39 -4.37
CA CYS A 45 -14.53 9.28 -3.48
C CYS A 45 -16.04 9.05 -3.35
N ILE A 46 -16.41 7.85 -2.90
CA ILE A 46 -17.69 7.47 -2.30
C ILE A 46 -17.32 6.67 -1.03
N GLY A 47 -16.96 7.36 0.05
CA GLY A 47 -16.24 6.74 1.17
C GLY A 47 -14.99 5.99 0.68
N PRO A 48 -14.85 4.68 0.95
CA PRO A 48 -13.68 3.88 0.54
C PRO A 48 -13.66 3.49 -0.96
N VAL A 49 -14.65 3.88 -1.76
CA VAL A 49 -14.72 3.56 -3.20
C VAL A 49 -14.20 4.74 -4.02
N LEU A 50 -13.23 4.50 -4.91
CA LEU A 50 -12.63 5.55 -5.74
C LEU A 50 -13.26 5.57 -7.15
N VAL A 51 -13.85 6.70 -7.54
CA VAL A 51 -14.28 6.97 -8.91
C VAL A 51 -13.13 7.62 -9.69
N SER A 52 -12.89 7.17 -10.91
CA SER A 52 -11.77 7.58 -11.76
C SER A 52 -12.23 7.86 -13.19
N ILE A 53 -12.17 9.12 -13.65
CA ILE A 53 -12.59 9.52 -15.00
C ILE A 53 -11.38 9.54 -15.94
N ASN A 54 -11.45 8.97 -17.14
CA ASN A 54 -10.31 9.00 -18.07
C ASN A 54 -10.05 10.43 -18.61
N PRO A 55 -8.88 11.05 -18.35
CA PRO A 55 -8.57 12.39 -18.85
C PRO A 55 -8.36 12.49 -20.37
N PHE A 56 -8.06 11.39 -21.06
CA PHE A 56 -7.55 11.38 -22.46
C PHE A 56 -6.33 12.29 -22.70
N LYS A 57 -5.57 12.59 -21.66
CA LYS A 57 -4.26 13.28 -21.68
C LYS A 57 -3.39 12.80 -20.52
N GLN A 58 -2.09 13.06 -20.58
CA GLN A 58 -1.21 12.90 -19.41
C GLN A 58 -1.53 13.98 -18.36
N MET A 59 -1.49 13.59 -17.07
CA MET A 59 -1.72 14.50 -15.94
C MET A 59 -0.40 14.75 -15.20
N PRO A 60 -0.14 15.97 -14.70
CA PRO A 60 1.17 16.36 -14.15
C PRO A 60 1.46 15.81 -12.74
N TYR A 61 0.47 15.21 -12.07
CA TYR A 61 0.50 14.87 -10.64
C TYR A 61 0.74 13.36 -10.35
N PHE A 62 1.37 12.64 -11.29
CA PHE A 62 1.84 11.26 -11.08
C PHE A 62 3.37 11.21 -10.85
N GLY A 63 3.90 12.19 -10.13
CA GLY A 63 5.34 12.34 -9.86
C GLY A 63 5.78 11.86 -8.47
N GLU A 64 7.08 11.92 -8.22
CA GLU A 64 7.65 11.58 -6.89
C GLU A 64 7.12 12.46 -5.76
N LYS A 65 6.80 13.73 -6.08
CA LYS A 65 6.21 14.68 -5.14
C LYS A 65 4.87 14.16 -4.60
N GLU A 66 4.01 13.65 -5.47
CA GLU A 66 2.73 13.11 -5.05
C GLU A 66 2.88 11.78 -4.33
N VAL A 67 3.85 10.92 -4.71
CA VAL A 67 4.19 9.74 -3.90
C VAL A 67 4.56 10.15 -2.46
N GLN A 68 5.42 11.15 -2.28
CA GLN A 68 5.82 11.66 -0.96
C GLN A 68 4.67 12.31 -0.16
N ILE A 69 3.66 12.86 -0.85
CA ILE A 69 2.48 13.50 -0.22
C ILE A 69 1.47 12.46 0.27
N TYR A 70 1.28 11.35 -0.46
CA TYR A 70 0.35 10.27 -0.06
C TYR A 70 1.01 9.23 0.86
N GLN A 71 2.33 9.09 0.89
CA GLN A 71 3.02 8.06 1.67
C GLN A 71 2.84 8.23 3.18
N GLY A 72 2.09 7.31 3.79
CA GLY A 72 1.78 7.32 5.22
C GLY A 72 0.72 8.33 5.64
N ALA A 73 0.14 9.08 4.69
CA ALA A 73 -0.92 10.05 4.96
C ALA A 73 -2.27 9.35 5.18
N ALA A 74 -3.13 9.94 6.00
CA ALA A 74 -4.50 9.47 6.17
C ALA A 74 -5.38 9.88 4.96
N PRO A 75 -6.41 9.08 4.56
CA PRO A 75 -7.16 9.29 3.32
C PRO A 75 -7.86 10.66 3.16
N TYR A 76 -7.98 11.44 4.24
CA TYR A 76 -8.65 12.74 4.31
C TYR A 76 -7.68 13.94 4.39
N GLU A 77 -6.38 13.71 4.56
CA GLU A 77 -5.36 14.77 4.64
C GLU A 77 -5.04 15.38 3.27
N ASN A 78 -5.30 14.62 2.20
CA ASN A 78 -5.04 14.99 0.82
C ASN A 78 -6.32 14.84 -0.04
N PRO A 79 -6.39 15.47 -1.22
CA PRO A 79 -7.49 15.25 -2.17
C PRO A 79 -7.59 13.78 -2.64
N PRO A 80 -8.74 13.35 -3.17
CA PRO A 80 -8.93 12.01 -3.74
C PRO A 80 -7.88 11.66 -4.79
N HIS A 81 -7.17 10.55 -4.61
CA HIS A 81 -6.16 10.08 -5.55
C HIS A 81 -5.90 8.58 -5.42
N ILE A 82 -5.51 7.94 -6.51
CA ILE A 82 -5.23 6.49 -6.53
C ILE A 82 -4.08 6.07 -5.62
N TYR A 83 -3.12 6.97 -5.37
CA TYR A 83 -2.04 6.72 -4.41
C TYR A 83 -2.52 6.69 -2.95
N GLY A 84 -3.58 7.42 -2.59
CA GLY A 84 -4.16 7.32 -1.23
C GLY A 84 -4.75 5.94 -0.96
N LEU A 85 -5.48 5.38 -1.94
CA LEU A 85 -5.99 4.01 -1.89
C LEU A 85 -4.85 2.98 -1.87
N ALA A 86 -3.82 3.14 -2.71
CA ALA A 86 -2.68 2.23 -2.74
C ALA A 86 -1.84 2.27 -1.43
N ASP A 87 -1.72 3.44 -0.80
CA ASP A 87 -1.08 3.59 0.51
C ASP A 87 -1.90 2.98 1.64
N GLU A 88 -3.23 3.15 1.60
CA GLU A 88 -4.13 2.51 2.55
C GLU A 88 -4.09 0.98 2.46
N MET A 89 -4.14 0.41 1.24
CA MET A 89 -3.92 -1.03 1.04
C MET A 89 -2.58 -1.49 1.63
N TYR A 90 -1.48 -0.83 1.26
CA TYR A 90 -0.15 -1.22 1.71
C TYR A 90 0.03 -1.10 3.23
N ARG A 91 -0.51 -0.04 3.85
CA ARG A 91 -0.49 0.11 5.32
C ARG A 91 -1.37 -0.90 6.03
N ASN A 92 -2.60 -1.15 5.55
CA ASN A 92 -3.53 -2.07 6.23
C ASN A 92 -2.99 -3.51 6.20
N MET A 93 -2.34 -3.91 5.10
CA MET A 93 -1.60 -5.17 5.01
C MET A 93 -0.54 -5.31 6.12
N LEU A 94 0.22 -4.26 6.40
CA LEU A 94 1.29 -4.27 7.42
C LEU A 94 0.79 -4.09 8.87
N ILE A 95 -0.35 -3.42 9.07
CA ILE A 95 -0.84 -3.02 10.39
C ILE A 95 -1.84 -4.04 10.95
N ASP A 96 -2.81 -4.47 10.14
CA ASP A 96 -3.86 -5.41 10.54
C ASP A 96 -3.53 -6.86 10.14
N VAL A 97 -2.45 -7.07 9.35
CA VAL A 97 -1.86 -8.40 9.03
C VAL A 97 -2.83 -9.24 8.17
N GLU A 98 -3.44 -8.59 7.18
CA GLU A 98 -4.47 -9.13 6.29
C GLU A 98 -4.12 -8.89 4.80
N SER A 99 -4.31 -9.89 3.95
CA SER A 99 -4.22 -9.72 2.49
C SER A 99 -5.30 -8.75 1.97
N GLN A 100 -4.94 -7.94 0.97
CA GLN A 100 -5.79 -6.89 0.41
C GLN A 100 -6.04 -7.17 -1.07
N CYS A 101 -7.23 -6.87 -1.59
CA CYS A 101 -7.48 -6.91 -3.04
C CYS A 101 -8.10 -5.60 -3.53
N VAL A 102 -7.85 -5.21 -4.78
CA VAL A 102 -8.52 -4.09 -5.44
C VAL A 102 -9.19 -4.55 -6.74
N ILE A 103 -10.49 -4.25 -6.84
CA ILE A 103 -11.34 -4.62 -7.97
C ILE A 103 -11.57 -3.38 -8.82
N ILE A 104 -11.04 -3.37 -10.04
CA ILE A 104 -11.10 -2.25 -10.98
C ILE A 104 -12.13 -2.57 -12.07
N SER A 105 -13.15 -1.72 -12.20
CA SER A 105 -14.33 -1.97 -13.06
C SER A 105 -14.71 -0.72 -13.86
N GLY A 106 -15.48 -0.88 -14.95
CA GLY A 106 -15.82 0.20 -15.90
C GLY A 106 -15.73 -0.22 -17.36
N GLU A 107 -16.24 0.59 -18.29
CA GLU A 107 -16.26 0.29 -19.75
C GLU A 107 -14.85 0.14 -20.38
N SER A 108 -14.77 -0.38 -21.61
CA SER A 108 -13.49 -0.41 -22.34
C SER A 108 -13.06 1.01 -22.76
N GLY A 109 -11.80 1.33 -22.51
CA GLY A 109 -11.26 2.70 -22.65
C GLY A 109 -11.49 3.61 -21.43
N ALA A 110 -12.10 3.12 -20.34
CA ALA A 110 -12.29 3.91 -19.11
C ALA A 110 -11.01 4.07 -18.24
N GLY A 111 -9.89 3.44 -18.61
CA GLY A 111 -8.58 3.61 -17.94
C GLY A 111 -8.17 2.55 -16.91
N LYS A 112 -8.91 1.43 -16.80
CA LYS A 112 -8.69 0.37 -15.78
C LYS A 112 -7.23 -0.12 -15.66
N THR A 113 -6.61 -0.52 -16.77
CA THR A 113 -5.22 -0.99 -16.81
C THR A 113 -4.20 0.10 -16.43
N VAL A 114 -4.51 1.38 -16.69
CA VAL A 114 -3.69 2.51 -16.25
C VAL A 114 -3.79 2.72 -14.73
N ALA A 115 -5.00 2.57 -14.17
CA ALA A 115 -5.20 2.57 -12.71
C ALA A 115 -4.43 1.41 -12.05
N ALA A 116 -4.52 0.18 -12.58
CA ALA A 116 -3.73 -0.97 -12.13
C ALA A 116 -2.21 -0.67 -12.15
N LYS A 117 -1.72 -0.07 -13.25
CA LYS A 117 -0.31 0.32 -13.41
C LYS A 117 0.14 1.35 -12.37
N TYR A 118 -0.69 2.33 -12.02
CA TYR A 118 -0.36 3.31 -10.97
C TYR A 118 -0.32 2.68 -9.57
N ILE A 119 -1.19 1.72 -9.25
CA ILE A 119 -1.14 0.99 -7.98
C ILE A 119 0.14 0.13 -7.89
N MET A 120 0.42 -0.68 -8.93
CA MET A 120 1.64 -1.50 -8.99
C MET A 120 2.91 -0.64 -8.86
N ALA A 121 2.97 0.51 -9.56
CA ALA A 121 4.10 1.42 -9.48
C ALA A 121 4.25 2.09 -8.10
N TYR A 122 3.13 2.50 -7.47
CA TYR A 122 3.14 3.07 -6.13
C TYR A 122 3.64 2.08 -5.07
N VAL A 123 3.01 0.90 -5.00
CA VAL A 123 3.37 -0.17 -4.06
C VAL A 123 4.82 -0.61 -4.28
N SER A 124 5.26 -0.74 -5.53
CA SER A 124 6.67 -1.03 -5.88
C SER A 124 7.63 0.08 -5.46
N ARG A 125 7.21 1.34 -5.41
CA ARG A 125 8.05 2.45 -4.94
C ARG A 125 8.15 2.49 -3.42
N VAL A 126 7.04 2.40 -2.69
CA VAL A 126 7.05 2.55 -1.21
C VAL A 126 7.62 1.35 -0.46
N SER A 127 7.58 0.14 -1.06
CA SER A 127 7.99 -1.12 -0.40
C SER A 127 9.51 -1.37 -0.30
N GLY A 128 10.36 -0.49 -0.83
CA GLY A 128 11.82 -0.56 -0.65
C GLY A 128 12.47 -1.87 -1.12
N GLY A 129 13.57 -2.27 -0.48
CA GLY A 129 14.34 -3.49 -0.79
C GLY A 129 15.55 -3.27 -1.71
N GLY A 130 16.46 -4.26 -1.74
CA GLY A 130 17.66 -4.28 -2.58
C GLY A 130 17.48 -5.09 -3.88
N ASP A 131 18.58 -5.37 -4.58
CA ASP A 131 18.62 -5.82 -5.98
C ASP A 131 17.68 -6.98 -6.34
N ARG A 132 17.57 -8.02 -5.49
CA ARG A 132 16.61 -9.13 -5.70
C ARG A 132 15.15 -8.64 -5.72
N VAL A 133 14.82 -7.71 -4.84
CA VAL A 133 13.49 -7.11 -4.71
C VAL A 133 13.23 -6.18 -5.90
N GLN A 134 14.26 -5.49 -6.41
CA GLN A 134 14.14 -4.69 -7.62
C GLN A 134 13.86 -5.57 -8.86
N ARG A 135 14.58 -6.68 -9.04
CA ARG A 135 14.32 -7.66 -10.11
C ARG A 135 12.86 -8.14 -10.11
N ILE A 136 12.27 -8.42 -8.94
CA ILE A 136 10.87 -8.84 -8.82
C ILE A 136 9.92 -7.72 -9.27
N LYS A 137 10.18 -6.46 -8.90
CA LYS A 137 9.38 -5.30 -9.37
C LYS A 137 9.50 -5.10 -10.87
N ASP A 138 10.70 -5.22 -11.41
CA ASP A 138 10.95 -5.08 -12.85
C ASP A 138 10.17 -6.17 -13.62
N ILE A 139 10.22 -7.42 -13.17
CA ILE A 139 9.41 -8.52 -13.73
C ILE A 139 7.90 -8.22 -13.64
N ILE A 140 7.39 -7.79 -12.49
CA ILE A 140 5.95 -7.45 -12.33
C ILE A 140 5.53 -6.32 -13.28
N LEU A 141 6.35 -5.29 -13.46
CA LEU A 141 6.05 -4.15 -14.33
C LEU A 141 6.18 -4.49 -15.83
N GLU A 142 7.27 -5.16 -16.23
CA GLU A 142 7.56 -5.56 -17.61
C GLU A 142 6.68 -6.74 -18.09
N SER A 143 6.00 -7.45 -17.19
CA SER A 143 4.96 -8.43 -17.56
C SER A 143 3.81 -7.80 -18.36
N ASN A 144 3.55 -6.49 -18.18
CA ASN A 144 2.43 -5.82 -18.80
C ASN A 144 2.61 -5.66 -20.33
N PRO A 145 3.70 -5.07 -20.87
CA PRO A 145 3.95 -5.06 -22.32
C PRO A 145 3.86 -6.43 -23.00
N LEU A 146 4.33 -7.50 -22.36
CA LEU A 146 4.24 -8.87 -22.88
C LEU A 146 2.79 -9.36 -22.94
N LEU A 147 2.03 -9.23 -21.84
CA LEU A 147 0.66 -9.70 -21.79
C LEU A 147 -0.32 -8.79 -22.56
N GLU A 148 0.00 -7.51 -22.75
CA GLU A 148 -0.75 -6.61 -23.64
C GLU A 148 -0.49 -6.94 -25.11
N ALA A 149 0.74 -7.30 -25.51
CA ALA A 149 1.04 -7.73 -26.88
C ALA A 149 0.20 -8.94 -27.33
N PHE A 150 0.10 -9.97 -26.47
CA PHE A 150 -0.63 -11.21 -26.76
C PHE A 150 -2.11 -11.20 -26.32
N GLY A 151 -2.51 -10.31 -25.40
CA GLY A 151 -3.84 -10.30 -24.79
C GLY A 151 -4.71 -9.09 -25.12
N ASN A 152 -4.15 -8.04 -25.73
CA ASN A 152 -4.90 -6.83 -26.09
C ASN A 152 -5.00 -6.66 -27.61
N ALA A 153 -6.06 -5.95 -28.03
CA ALA A 153 -6.32 -5.61 -29.42
C ALA A 153 -6.94 -4.22 -29.55
N LYS A 154 -6.91 -3.64 -30.76
CA LYS A 154 -7.70 -2.45 -31.10
C LYS A 154 -9.16 -2.87 -31.33
N THR A 155 -10.06 -2.32 -30.53
CA THR A 155 -11.51 -2.34 -30.79
C THR A 155 -11.97 -0.99 -31.34
N ILE A 156 -13.23 -0.90 -31.77
CA ILE A 156 -13.83 0.39 -32.18
C ILE A 156 -13.67 1.43 -31.05
N ARG A 157 -14.01 1.05 -29.82
CA ARG A 157 -14.05 1.94 -28.64
C ARG A 157 -12.69 2.20 -27.99
N ASN A 158 -11.66 1.36 -28.19
CA ASN A 158 -10.37 1.48 -27.51
C ASN A 158 -9.21 0.90 -28.36
N ASN A 159 -8.12 1.65 -28.51
CA ASN A 159 -6.99 1.28 -29.36
C ASN A 159 -6.09 0.17 -28.74
N ASN A 160 -6.11 0.03 -27.41
CA ASN A 160 -5.40 -1.00 -26.65
C ASN A 160 -6.38 -1.58 -25.61
N SER A 161 -7.22 -2.52 -26.04
CA SER A 161 -8.27 -3.13 -25.23
C SER A 161 -7.90 -4.54 -24.82
N SER A 162 -7.76 -4.78 -23.52
CA SER A 162 -7.63 -6.12 -22.96
C SER A 162 -8.81 -7.00 -23.37
N ARG A 163 -8.50 -8.16 -23.97
CA ARG A 163 -9.46 -9.22 -24.36
C ARG A 163 -9.26 -10.48 -23.51
N PHE A 164 -8.76 -10.30 -22.29
CA PHE A 164 -8.64 -11.27 -21.21
C PHE A 164 -8.77 -10.53 -19.87
N GLY A 165 -9.11 -11.24 -18.80
CA GLY A 165 -9.05 -10.74 -17.43
C GLY A 165 -7.71 -11.08 -16.76
N LYS A 166 -7.14 -10.12 -16.03
CA LYS A 166 -5.83 -10.24 -15.37
C LYS A 166 -5.96 -10.04 -13.87
N TYR A 167 -5.58 -11.04 -13.08
CA TYR A 167 -5.45 -10.94 -11.63
C TYR A 167 -3.96 -11.01 -11.29
N VAL A 168 -3.43 -9.95 -10.68
CA VAL A 168 -2.01 -9.82 -10.31
C VAL A 168 -1.90 -9.88 -8.79
N GLU A 169 -1.33 -10.95 -8.26
CA GLU A 169 -1.09 -11.21 -6.84
C GLU A 169 0.37 -10.81 -6.52
N MET A 170 0.59 -9.65 -5.89
CA MET A 170 1.92 -9.25 -5.40
C MET A 170 2.12 -9.81 -3.98
N GLN A 171 3.19 -10.56 -3.74
CA GLN A 171 3.43 -11.25 -2.45
C GLN A 171 4.49 -10.54 -1.60
N PHE A 172 4.21 -10.34 -0.32
CA PHE A 172 5.04 -9.62 0.65
C PHE A 172 5.36 -10.47 1.87
N GLY A 173 6.59 -10.35 2.37
CA GLY A 173 6.96 -10.89 3.69
C GLY A 173 6.70 -9.87 4.82
N ASP A 174 6.84 -10.31 6.07
CA ASP A 174 6.51 -9.55 7.29
C ASP A 174 7.10 -8.13 7.40
N GLY A 175 8.23 -7.87 6.74
CA GLY A 175 8.87 -6.55 6.70
C GLY A 175 8.32 -5.59 5.64
N GLY A 176 7.34 -6.02 4.85
CA GLY A 176 6.69 -5.23 3.79
C GLY A 176 7.43 -5.16 2.46
N GLN A 177 8.58 -5.82 2.31
CA GLN A 177 9.25 -5.98 1.02
C GLN A 177 8.55 -7.06 0.16
N PRO A 178 8.35 -6.86 -1.15
CA PRO A 178 7.82 -7.90 -2.03
C PRO A 178 8.85 -9.02 -2.18
N ILE A 179 8.39 -10.27 -1.99
CA ILE A 179 9.22 -11.48 -2.05
C ILE A 179 9.00 -12.28 -3.34
N GLY A 180 7.85 -12.08 -3.99
CA GLY A 180 7.47 -12.74 -5.24
C GLY A 180 6.12 -12.24 -5.76
N GLY A 181 5.51 -13.02 -6.66
CA GLY A 181 4.19 -12.72 -7.20
C GLY A 181 3.63 -13.82 -8.10
N LYS A 182 2.38 -13.66 -8.48
CA LYS A 182 1.64 -14.58 -9.36
C LYS A 182 0.64 -13.80 -10.21
N ILE A 183 0.50 -14.18 -11.48
CA ILE A 183 -0.49 -13.66 -12.41
C ILE A 183 -1.39 -14.81 -12.82
N SER A 184 -2.69 -14.62 -12.60
CA SER A 184 -3.73 -15.54 -13.04
C SER A 184 -4.49 -14.90 -14.21
N ASN A 185 -4.43 -15.55 -15.38
CA ASN A 185 -5.14 -15.13 -16.58
C ASN A 185 -6.52 -15.80 -16.65
N PHE A 186 -7.49 -15.07 -17.18
CA PHE A 186 -8.86 -15.53 -17.34
C PHE A 186 -9.38 -15.14 -18.72
N LEU A 187 -10.14 -16.02 -19.36
CA LEU A 187 -11.15 -15.61 -20.34
C LEU A 187 -10.58 -14.85 -21.57
N LEU A 188 -9.51 -15.40 -22.16
CA LEU A 188 -8.96 -14.92 -23.44
C LEU A 188 -9.97 -15.11 -24.58
N GLU A 189 -10.24 -14.05 -25.34
CA GLU A 189 -11.10 -14.03 -26.53
C GLU A 189 -10.44 -14.78 -27.72
N LYS A 190 -10.37 -16.11 -27.65
CA LYS A 190 -9.73 -16.95 -28.67
C LYS A 190 -10.24 -16.69 -30.09
N SER A 191 -11.53 -16.37 -30.25
CA SER A 191 -12.15 -16.15 -31.56
C SER A 191 -11.52 -14.99 -32.34
N ARG A 192 -10.98 -13.98 -31.66
CA ARG A 192 -10.27 -12.85 -32.29
C ARG A 192 -9.07 -13.27 -33.13
N VAL A 193 -8.44 -14.40 -32.80
CA VAL A 193 -7.29 -14.96 -33.54
C VAL A 193 -7.62 -15.18 -35.02
N VAL A 194 -8.87 -15.52 -35.35
CA VAL A 194 -9.29 -15.89 -36.72
C VAL A 194 -10.30 -14.93 -37.35
N LYS A 195 -11.06 -14.18 -36.55
CA LYS A 195 -12.12 -13.28 -37.02
C LYS A 195 -12.31 -12.11 -36.05
N HIS A 196 -12.36 -10.89 -36.57
CA HIS A 196 -12.69 -9.68 -35.81
C HIS A 196 -13.68 -8.80 -36.56
N ASN A 197 -14.34 -7.89 -35.85
CA ASN A 197 -15.33 -6.98 -36.43
C ASN A 197 -14.67 -5.90 -37.31
N GLY A 198 -15.46 -5.27 -38.18
CA GLY A 198 -15.00 -4.18 -39.03
C GLY A 198 -14.44 -3.00 -38.22
N GLY A 199 -13.26 -2.50 -38.62
CA GLY A 199 -12.58 -1.38 -37.95
C GLY A 199 -11.75 -1.75 -36.71
N GLU A 200 -11.81 -3.00 -36.26
CA GLU A 200 -10.98 -3.53 -35.17
C GLU A 200 -9.59 -3.99 -35.66
N ARG A 201 -8.86 -4.72 -34.81
CA ARG A 201 -7.69 -5.53 -35.15
C ARG A 201 -7.76 -6.89 -34.46
N ASN A 202 -6.95 -7.82 -34.95
CA ASN A 202 -6.47 -8.98 -34.20
C ASN A 202 -5.54 -8.52 -33.03
N PHE A 203 -4.98 -9.46 -32.25
CA PHE A 203 -4.04 -9.16 -31.17
C PHE A 203 -2.78 -8.42 -31.64
N HIS A 204 -2.23 -7.55 -30.80
CA HIS A 204 -1.14 -6.64 -31.19
C HIS A 204 0.12 -7.35 -31.68
N VAL A 205 0.47 -8.52 -31.10
CA VAL A 205 1.67 -9.29 -31.45
C VAL A 205 1.79 -9.61 -32.95
N PHE A 206 0.69 -9.83 -33.67
CA PHE A 206 0.73 -10.10 -35.10
C PHE A 206 1.17 -8.88 -35.94
N TYR A 207 0.74 -7.68 -35.53
CA TYR A 207 1.12 -6.41 -36.16
C TYR A 207 2.52 -5.98 -35.74
N GLN A 208 2.86 -6.19 -34.48
CA GLN A 208 4.20 -5.96 -33.93
C GLN A 208 5.25 -6.84 -34.63
N LEU A 209 4.99 -8.13 -34.83
CA LEU A 209 5.88 -9.05 -35.53
C LEU A 209 6.07 -8.65 -37.01
N THR A 210 4.97 -8.40 -37.74
CA THR A 210 5.04 -8.05 -39.17
C THR A 210 5.67 -6.67 -39.44
N ALA A 211 5.52 -5.71 -38.52
CA ALA A 211 6.14 -4.39 -38.63
C ALA A 211 7.58 -4.32 -38.07
N GLY A 212 7.85 -5.02 -36.96
CA GLY A 212 9.06 -4.88 -36.14
C GLY A 212 10.12 -5.96 -36.32
N ALA A 213 9.83 -7.07 -37.02
CA ALA A 213 10.82 -8.09 -37.35
C ALA A 213 12.00 -7.51 -38.16
N ASN A 214 13.21 -8.00 -37.90
CA ASN A 214 14.36 -7.72 -38.74
C ASN A 214 14.30 -8.52 -40.06
N GLU A 215 15.14 -8.18 -41.04
CA GLU A 215 15.07 -8.81 -42.37
C GLU A 215 15.40 -10.31 -42.38
N GLN A 216 16.18 -10.80 -41.41
CA GLN A 216 16.43 -12.23 -41.22
C GLN A 216 15.14 -12.93 -40.75
N MET A 217 14.49 -12.42 -39.70
CA MET A 217 13.21 -12.94 -39.20
C MET A 217 12.11 -12.89 -40.26
N LYS A 218 12.01 -11.81 -41.06
CA LYS A 218 11.04 -11.74 -42.17
C LYS A 218 11.28 -12.81 -43.22
N SER A 219 12.53 -13.16 -43.50
CA SER A 219 12.88 -14.22 -44.45
C SER A 219 12.72 -15.63 -43.87
N GLU A 220 13.01 -15.84 -42.58
CA GLU A 220 12.87 -17.13 -41.89
C GLU A 220 11.39 -17.49 -41.64
N PHE A 221 10.57 -16.48 -41.31
CA PHE A 221 9.17 -16.64 -40.93
C PHE A 221 8.18 -16.38 -42.09
N GLY A 222 8.67 -16.03 -43.29
CA GLY A 222 7.84 -15.73 -44.47
C GLY A 222 6.85 -14.59 -44.22
N LEU A 223 7.35 -13.40 -43.86
CA LEU A 223 6.53 -12.25 -43.45
C LEU A 223 6.55 -11.11 -44.48
N ARG A 224 6.84 -11.40 -45.76
CA ARG A 224 6.87 -10.40 -46.84
C ARG A 224 5.60 -10.49 -47.66
N ASN A 225 5.67 -11.12 -48.83
CA ASN A 225 4.52 -11.27 -49.75
C ASN A 225 3.76 -12.58 -49.47
N GLU A 226 4.33 -13.46 -48.65
CA GLU A 226 3.78 -14.79 -48.33
C GLU A 226 2.55 -14.72 -47.40
N LEU A 227 2.21 -13.53 -46.90
CA LEU A 227 1.01 -13.25 -46.12
C LEU A 227 -0.09 -12.52 -46.91
N ASP A 228 0.11 -12.26 -48.21
CA ASP A 228 -0.92 -11.66 -49.06
C ASP A 228 -2.14 -12.61 -49.14
N GLY A 229 -3.30 -12.14 -48.65
CA GLY A 229 -4.52 -12.95 -48.51
C GLY A 229 -4.66 -13.73 -47.19
N CYS A 230 -3.86 -13.46 -46.17
CA CYS A 230 -4.02 -14.00 -44.81
C CYS A 230 -5.33 -13.52 -44.16
N ASP A 231 -6.30 -14.41 -43.97
CA ASP A 231 -7.63 -14.09 -43.41
C ASP A 231 -7.57 -13.40 -42.03
N TYR A 232 -6.55 -13.73 -41.23
CA TYR A 232 -6.44 -13.32 -39.83
C TYR A 232 -5.90 -11.88 -39.64
N LEU A 233 -5.55 -11.18 -40.72
CA LEU A 233 -5.03 -9.80 -40.72
C LEU A 233 -5.86 -8.82 -41.56
N MET A 234 -6.79 -9.31 -42.38
CA MET A 234 -7.60 -8.50 -43.28
C MET A 234 -8.84 -7.94 -42.57
N ASN A 235 -9.17 -6.69 -42.85
CA ASN A 235 -10.51 -6.15 -42.61
C ASN A 235 -11.49 -6.63 -43.70
N TRP A 236 -12.79 -6.38 -43.48
CA TRP A 236 -13.87 -6.65 -44.44
C TRP A 236 -13.71 -5.91 -45.80
N ASP A 237 -12.95 -4.81 -45.84
CA ASP A 237 -12.61 -4.07 -47.07
C ASP A 237 -11.38 -4.63 -47.82
N GLY A 238 -10.80 -5.73 -47.34
CA GLY A 238 -9.61 -6.37 -47.94
C GLY A 238 -8.29 -5.68 -47.60
N ASN A 239 -8.28 -4.67 -46.72
CA ASN A 239 -7.07 -3.96 -46.31
C ASN A 239 -6.54 -4.43 -44.94
N ILE A 240 -5.22 -4.41 -44.77
CA ILE A 240 -4.59 -4.64 -43.46
C ILE A 240 -4.69 -3.37 -42.61
N CYS A 241 -5.30 -3.49 -41.42
CA CYS A 241 -5.55 -2.40 -40.47
C CYS A 241 -4.26 -1.93 -39.75
N ARG A 242 -3.32 -1.31 -40.48
CA ARG A 242 -2.07 -0.75 -39.91
C ARG A 242 -2.38 0.53 -39.09
N MET A 243 -1.58 0.79 -38.04
CA MET A 243 -1.69 2.03 -37.25
C MET A 243 -1.15 3.22 -38.05
N GLY A 244 -2.02 3.89 -38.80
CA GLY A 244 -1.64 4.97 -39.71
C GLY A 244 -1.27 6.28 -39.02
N ASP A 245 0.02 6.61 -39.05
CA ASP A 245 0.62 7.94 -39.30
C ASP A 245 0.12 9.17 -38.51
N ARG A 246 -0.60 8.98 -37.40
CA ARG A 246 -1.16 10.08 -36.56
C ARG A 246 -1.01 9.84 -35.06
N GLY A 247 0.25 9.75 -34.61
CA GLY A 247 0.64 10.24 -33.28
C GLY A 247 0.51 9.30 -32.08
N SER A 248 0.32 7.98 -32.26
CA SER A 248 0.40 7.01 -31.16
C SER A 248 1.16 5.75 -31.59
N SER A 249 2.21 5.40 -30.83
CA SER A 249 3.19 4.30 -30.98
C SER A 249 3.16 3.44 -32.25
N SER A 250 4.32 3.33 -32.92
CA SER A 250 4.51 2.38 -34.01
C SER A 250 4.51 0.95 -33.47
N ASP A 251 3.73 0.05 -34.09
CA ASP A 251 3.73 -1.39 -33.74
C ASP A 251 5.17 -1.98 -33.77
N ALA A 252 6.08 -1.43 -34.58
CA ALA A 252 7.49 -1.84 -34.65
C ALA A 252 8.33 -1.40 -33.42
N LYS A 253 7.98 -0.30 -32.74
CA LYS A 253 8.59 0.09 -31.46
C LYS A 253 8.07 -0.79 -30.34
N ASP A 254 6.76 -1.03 -30.32
CA ASP A 254 6.11 -1.83 -29.29
C ASP A 254 6.60 -3.29 -29.33
N PHE A 255 6.95 -3.81 -30.52
CA PHE A 255 7.66 -5.08 -30.68
C PHE A 255 9.01 -5.14 -29.92
N GLN A 256 9.79 -4.06 -29.91
CA GLN A 256 11.05 -3.99 -29.17
C GLN A 256 10.81 -3.99 -27.65
N GLU A 257 9.72 -3.37 -27.20
CA GLU A 257 9.30 -3.45 -25.79
C GLU A 257 8.84 -4.87 -25.42
N THR A 258 8.16 -5.58 -26.31
CA THR A 258 7.80 -7.01 -26.13
C THR A 258 9.03 -7.92 -26.11
N LEU A 259 10.03 -7.71 -26.98
CA LEU A 259 11.29 -8.46 -26.97
C LEU A 259 12.09 -8.21 -25.66
N LYS A 260 12.17 -6.95 -25.21
CA LYS A 260 12.75 -6.61 -23.91
C LYS A 260 12.01 -7.31 -22.76
N ALA A 261 10.68 -7.28 -22.77
CA ALA A 261 9.87 -7.94 -21.75
C ALA A 261 10.11 -9.46 -21.71
N LEU A 262 10.20 -10.14 -22.86
CA LEU A 262 10.57 -11.57 -22.91
C LEU A 262 11.94 -11.82 -22.27
N SER A 263 12.95 -10.99 -22.57
CA SER A 263 14.29 -11.12 -21.97
C SER A 263 14.31 -10.92 -20.45
N VAL A 264 13.42 -10.08 -19.89
CA VAL A 264 13.29 -9.89 -18.43
C VAL A 264 12.68 -11.11 -17.73
N MET A 265 11.94 -11.98 -18.45
CA MET A 265 11.29 -13.19 -17.92
C MET A 265 12.18 -14.44 -17.91
N ASP A 266 13.49 -14.30 -18.11
CA ASP A 266 14.43 -15.41 -18.33
C ASP A 266 13.98 -16.39 -19.46
N ILE A 267 13.34 -15.86 -20.49
CA ILE A 267 12.99 -16.58 -21.73
C ILE A 267 14.18 -16.50 -22.67
N LYS A 268 14.73 -17.66 -23.05
CA LYS A 268 15.97 -17.75 -23.86
C LYS A 268 15.72 -17.31 -25.30
N GLU A 269 16.72 -16.79 -25.99
CA GLU A 269 16.56 -16.35 -27.40
C GLU A 269 16.04 -17.45 -28.34
N THR A 270 16.43 -18.71 -28.11
CA THR A 270 15.91 -19.88 -28.84
C THR A 270 14.43 -20.15 -28.56
N GLU A 271 13.99 -19.87 -27.33
CA GLU A 271 12.59 -19.95 -26.89
C GLU A 271 11.78 -18.79 -27.46
N VAL A 272 12.32 -17.56 -27.47
CA VAL A 272 11.76 -16.39 -28.15
C VAL A 272 11.57 -16.66 -29.65
N SER A 273 12.59 -17.19 -30.33
CA SER A 273 12.48 -17.56 -31.75
C SER A 273 11.34 -18.57 -31.98
N ASN A 274 11.24 -19.61 -31.15
CA ASN A 274 10.12 -20.56 -31.24
C ASN A 274 8.75 -19.93 -30.95
N ILE A 275 8.63 -19.01 -29.98
CA ILE A 275 7.41 -18.23 -29.72
C ILE A 275 6.99 -17.44 -30.97
N LEU A 276 7.94 -16.74 -31.62
CA LEU A 276 7.66 -15.96 -32.83
C LEU A 276 7.35 -16.83 -34.06
N ARG A 277 8.01 -17.99 -34.20
CA ARG A 277 7.68 -19.01 -35.22
C ARG A 277 6.25 -19.53 -35.06
N LEU A 278 5.76 -19.72 -33.83
CA LEU A 278 4.36 -20.12 -33.60
C LEU A 278 3.38 -19.00 -33.99
N VAL A 279 3.67 -17.74 -33.66
CA VAL A 279 2.86 -16.59 -34.08
C VAL A 279 2.81 -16.47 -35.61
N ALA A 280 3.95 -16.61 -36.29
CA ALA A 280 4.01 -16.64 -37.75
C ALA A 280 3.29 -17.86 -38.36
N GLY A 281 3.44 -19.05 -37.76
CA GLY A 281 2.75 -20.27 -38.17
C GLY A 281 1.23 -20.15 -38.12
N ILE A 282 0.68 -19.43 -37.13
CA ILE A 282 -0.75 -19.11 -37.04
C ILE A 282 -1.19 -18.19 -38.19
N LEU A 283 -0.41 -17.15 -38.53
CA LEU A 283 -0.70 -16.29 -39.68
C LEU A 283 -0.70 -17.10 -40.99
N HIS A 284 0.27 -18.00 -41.16
CA HIS A 284 0.35 -18.88 -42.32
C HIS A 284 -0.80 -19.89 -42.39
N ILE A 285 -1.29 -20.41 -41.27
CA ILE A 285 -2.55 -21.20 -41.23
C ILE A 285 -3.72 -20.37 -41.79
N GLY A 286 -3.77 -19.06 -41.51
CA GLY A 286 -4.77 -18.14 -42.05
C GLY A 286 -4.71 -17.90 -43.56
N THR A 287 -3.67 -18.36 -44.25
CA THR A 287 -3.60 -18.36 -45.73
C THR A 287 -4.22 -19.61 -46.36
N ILE A 288 -4.45 -20.68 -45.58
CA ILE A 288 -4.94 -21.96 -46.11
C ILE A 288 -6.38 -21.78 -46.60
N LYS A 289 -6.58 -22.01 -47.90
CA LYS A 289 -7.88 -22.03 -48.58
C LYS A 289 -8.25 -23.45 -48.99
N PHE A 290 -9.55 -23.74 -48.97
CA PHE A 290 -10.13 -24.99 -49.44
C PHE A 290 -10.99 -24.73 -50.69
N ARG A 291 -11.02 -25.72 -51.58
CA ARG A 291 -11.95 -25.82 -52.71
C ARG A 291 -12.86 -27.03 -52.52
N GLU A 292 -14.02 -26.98 -53.14
CA GLU A 292 -14.99 -28.07 -53.15
C GLU A 292 -14.60 -29.13 -54.21
N ASN A 293 -14.79 -30.40 -53.89
CA ASN A 293 -14.50 -31.54 -54.76
C ASN A 293 -15.56 -32.63 -54.52
N GLY A 294 -16.67 -32.56 -55.25
CA GLY A 294 -17.91 -33.24 -54.85
C GLY A 294 -18.39 -32.67 -53.51
N ASN A 295 -18.86 -33.53 -52.60
CA ASN A 295 -19.33 -33.12 -51.27
C ASN A 295 -18.19 -32.87 -50.25
N TYR A 296 -16.92 -32.93 -50.68
CA TYR A 296 -15.75 -32.95 -49.81
C TYR A 296 -14.81 -31.76 -50.06
N SER A 297 -14.03 -31.41 -49.04
CA SER A 297 -12.98 -30.41 -49.11
C SER A 297 -11.70 -30.95 -49.75
N GLN A 298 -11.02 -30.08 -50.49
CA GLN A 298 -9.64 -30.27 -50.91
C GLN A 298 -8.88 -28.95 -50.69
N ILE A 299 -7.60 -29.01 -50.35
CA ILE A 299 -6.79 -27.79 -50.19
C ILE A 299 -6.54 -27.18 -51.57
N ALA A 300 -6.78 -25.87 -51.71
CA ALA A 300 -6.81 -25.19 -53.00
C ALA A 300 -5.42 -25.08 -53.66
N ASP A 301 -4.39 -24.83 -52.85
CA ASP A 301 -2.98 -24.86 -53.24
C ASP A 301 -2.14 -25.55 -52.16
N PRO A 302 -1.64 -26.78 -52.39
CA PRO A 302 -0.79 -27.48 -51.41
C PRO A 302 0.53 -26.76 -51.05
N ARG A 303 0.98 -25.77 -51.85
CA ARG A 303 2.24 -25.04 -51.59
C ARG A 303 2.17 -24.20 -50.32
N VAL A 304 1.00 -23.63 -50.00
CA VAL A 304 0.83 -22.77 -48.81
C VAL A 304 0.99 -23.53 -47.49
N LEU A 305 0.91 -24.87 -47.52
CA LEU A 305 1.13 -25.72 -46.36
C LEU A 305 2.60 -25.81 -45.92
N ARG A 306 3.56 -25.45 -46.79
CA ARG A 306 4.99 -25.61 -46.51
C ARG A 306 5.48 -24.72 -45.37
N LEU A 307 5.09 -23.44 -45.37
CA LEU A 307 5.48 -22.47 -44.32
C LEU A 307 4.89 -22.79 -42.93
N PRO A 308 3.57 -23.02 -42.75
CA PRO A 308 3.03 -23.36 -41.44
C PRO A 308 3.51 -24.72 -40.96
N ALA A 309 3.71 -25.71 -41.84
CA ALA A 309 4.30 -27.00 -41.47
C ALA A 309 5.76 -26.86 -40.99
N TYR A 310 6.58 -26.08 -41.70
CA TYR A 310 7.96 -25.78 -41.30
C TYR A 310 8.05 -25.07 -39.95
N LEU A 311 7.28 -24.00 -39.76
CA LEU A 311 7.32 -23.18 -38.54
C LEU A 311 6.79 -23.92 -37.30
N LEU A 312 5.79 -24.80 -37.49
CA LEU A 312 5.27 -25.68 -36.45
C LEU A 312 6.04 -27.01 -36.32
N GLY A 313 7.04 -27.27 -37.16
CA GLY A 313 7.88 -28.48 -37.11
C GLY A 313 7.16 -29.79 -37.45
N ILE A 314 6.08 -29.76 -38.22
CA ILE A 314 5.23 -30.92 -38.57
C ILE A 314 5.33 -31.27 -40.06
N SER A 315 4.90 -32.49 -40.45
CA SER A 315 4.80 -32.84 -41.88
C SER A 315 3.62 -32.11 -42.55
N ALA A 316 3.89 -31.46 -43.68
CA ALA A 316 2.87 -30.81 -44.51
C ALA A 316 1.83 -31.81 -45.05
N GLU A 317 2.19 -33.08 -45.25
CA GLU A 317 1.28 -34.14 -45.70
C GLU A 317 0.31 -34.54 -44.57
N LYS A 318 0.84 -34.70 -43.34
CA LYS A 318 0.01 -35.00 -42.16
C LYS A 318 -0.92 -33.82 -41.83
N LEU A 319 -0.43 -32.59 -41.95
CA LEU A 319 -1.24 -31.36 -41.85
C LEU A 319 -2.30 -31.31 -42.95
N SER A 320 -1.95 -31.59 -44.20
CA SER A 320 -2.89 -31.66 -45.32
C SER A 320 -4.01 -32.65 -45.04
N HIS A 321 -3.68 -33.84 -44.53
CA HIS A 321 -4.64 -34.90 -44.25
C HIS A 321 -5.59 -34.48 -43.11
N LYS A 322 -5.08 -34.16 -41.91
CA LYS A 322 -5.94 -33.87 -40.74
C LYS A 322 -6.63 -32.50 -40.75
N LEU A 323 -6.44 -31.69 -41.80
CA LEU A 323 -7.30 -30.53 -42.10
C LEU A 323 -8.54 -30.90 -42.95
N ILE A 324 -8.51 -31.99 -43.71
CA ILE A 324 -9.60 -32.42 -44.62
C ILE A 324 -10.20 -33.79 -44.26
N SER A 325 -9.62 -34.53 -43.32
CA SER A 325 -10.15 -35.80 -42.80
C SER A 325 -10.04 -35.86 -41.27
N ARG A 326 -10.91 -36.67 -40.66
CA ARG A 326 -10.98 -36.88 -39.21
C ARG A 326 -11.23 -38.35 -38.89
N GLY A 327 -10.43 -38.90 -37.97
CA GLY A 327 -10.61 -40.26 -37.46
C GLY A 327 -11.90 -40.39 -36.65
N PHE A 328 -12.63 -41.48 -36.89
CA PHE A 328 -13.84 -41.84 -36.19
C PHE A 328 -13.73 -43.28 -35.67
N GLU A 329 -13.62 -43.45 -34.34
CA GLU A 329 -13.73 -44.75 -33.70
C GLU A 329 -15.21 -45.18 -33.61
N SER A 330 -15.61 -46.09 -34.50
CA SER A 330 -16.88 -46.81 -34.36
C SER A 330 -16.69 -48.00 -33.42
N LYS A 331 -17.59 -48.16 -32.45
CA LYS A 331 -17.55 -49.27 -31.48
C LYS A 331 -18.82 -50.11 -31.62
N TRP A 332 -18.69 -51.22 -32.34
CA TRP A 332 -19.77 -52.18 -32.59
C TRP A 332 -19.49 -53.47 -31.82
N GLY A 333 -20.21 -53.67 -30.73
CA GLY A 333 -19.93 -54.75 -29.78
C GLY A 333 -18.58 -54.58 -29.08
N SER A 334 -17.76 -55.64 -29.07
CA SER A 334 -16.46 -55.68 -28.39
C SER A 334 -15.28 -55.21 -29.27
N GLN A 335 -15.52 -54.81 -30.52
CA GLN A 335 -14.47 -54.34 -31.44
C GLN A 335 -14.62 -52.84 -31.72
N SER A 336 -13.47 -52.20 -31.97
CA SER A 336 -13.36 -50.80 -32.32
C SER A 336 -12.65 -50.65 -33.66
N GLU A 337 -13.36 -50.14 -34.66
CA GLU A 337 -12.81 -49.80 -35.97
C GLU A 337 -12.58 -48.30 -36.04
N SER A 338 -11.46 -47.87 -36.59
CA SER A 338 -11.15 -46.45 -36.80
C SER A 338 -11.16 -46.13 -38.29
N VAL A 339 -12.01 -45.18 -38.69
CA VAL A 339 -12.22 -44.79 -40.10
C VAL A 339 -11.99 -43.29 -40.24
N ASP A 340 -11.11 -42.87 -41.15
CA ASP A 340 -10.93 -41.45 -41.49
C ASP A 340 -12.09 -40.99 -42.40
N VAL A 341 -12.91 -40.06 -41.89
CA VAL A 341 -14.04 -39.44 -42.58
C VAL A 341 -13.59 -38.13 -43.23
N THR A 342 -13.81 -37.96 -44.53
CA THR A 342 -13.52 -36.72 -45.26
C THR A 342 -14.52 -35.61 -44.95
N LEU A 343 -14.00 -34.43 -44.62
CA LEU A 343 -14.74 -33.24 -44.21
C LEU A 343 -15.18 -32.41 -45.42
N ASN A 344 -16.30 -31.68 -45.31
CA ASN A 344 -16.71 -30.67 -46.29
C ASN A 344 -15.94 -29.34 -46.09
N VAL A 345 -16.12 -28.37 -47.00
CA VAL A 345 -15.37 -27.10 -47.00
C VAL A 345 -15.57 -26.29 -45.71
N ALA A 346 -16.80 -26.22 -45.19
CA ALA A 346 -17.10 -25.50 -43.94
C ALA A 346 -16.45 -26.17 -42.72
N GLN A 347 -16.48 -27.50 -42.65
CA GLN A 347 -15.83 -28.29 -41.60
C GLN A 347 -14.30 -28.17 -41.66
N ALA A 348 -13.70 -28.13 -42.85
CA ALA A 348 -12.26 -27.93 -43.02
C ALA A 348 -11.82 -26.51 -42.59
N LEU A 349 -12.60 -25.47 -42.92
CA LEU A 349 -12.40 -24.12 -42.41
C LEU A 349 -12.51 -24.05 -40.88
N TYR A 350 -13.53 -24.69 -40.28
CA TYR A 350 -13.64 -24.79 -38.83
C TYR A 350 -12.43 -25.48 -38.20
N THR A 351 -11.93 -26.55 -38.83
CA THR A 351 -10.78 -27.35 -38.37
C THR A 351 -9.47 -26.54 -38.42
N ARG A 352 -9.24 -25.79 -39.51
CA ARG A 352 -8.16 -24.80 -39.67
C ARG A 352 -8.20 -23.73 -38.56
N ASP A 353 -9.38 -23.16 -38.34
CA ASP A 353 -9.57 -22.08 -37.36
C ASP A 353 -9.47 -22.58 -35.92
N ALA A 354 -9.93 -23.80 -35.62
CA ALA A 354 -9.81 -24.42 -34.31
C ALA A 354 -8.34 -24.66 -33.93
N LEU A 355 -7.52 -25.15 -34.88
CA LEU A 355 -6.08 -25.31 -34.69
C LEU A 355 -5.39 -23.98 -34.37
N ALA A 356 -5.68 -22.92 -35.14
CA ALA A 356 -5.13 -21.58 -34.89
C ALA A 356 -5.48 -21.04 -33.49
N LYS A 357 -6.74 -21.18 -33.06
CA LYS A 357 -7.24 -20.76 -31.74
C LYS A 357 -6.56 -21.51 -30.59
N ASP A 358 -6.38 -22.83 -30.72
CA ASP A 358 -5.82 -23.68 -29.65
C ASP A 358 -4.31 -23.48 -29.49
N ILE A 359 -3.54 -23.36 -30.59
CA ILE A 359 -2.10 -23.02 -30.53
C ILE A 359 -1.92 -21.66 -29.83
N TYR A 360 -2.70 -20.65 -30.22
CA TYR A 360 -2.60 -19.30 -29.62
C TYR A 360 -2.96 -19.29 -28.12
N ALA A 361 -4.04 -19.99 -27.73
CA ALA A 361 -4.46 -20.07 -26.35
C ALA A 361 -3.41 -20.78 -25.46
N ARG A 362 -2.82 -21.89 -25.95
CA ARG A 362 -1.74 -22.59 -25.25
C ARG A 362 -0.47 -21.75 -25.15
N LEU A 363 -0.13 -21.02 -26.20
CA LEU A 363 1.00 -20.09 -26.19
C LEU A 363 0.81 -18.96 -25.17
N PHE A 364 -0.39 -18.43 -25.04
CA PHE A 364 -0.72 -17.42 -24.02
C PHE A 364 -0.64 -17.99 -22.59
N ASP A 365 -1.24 -19.15 -22.34
CA ASP A 365 -1.11 -19.86 -21.05
C ASP A 365 0.34 -20.23 -20.73
N TYR A 366 1.16 -20.52 -21.74
CA TYR A 366 2.60 -20.77 -21.58
C TYR A 366 3.35 -19.50 -21.17
N LEU A 367 3.12 -18.37 -21.84
CA LEU A 367 3.72 -17.09 -21.47
C LEU A 367 3.38 -16.72 -20.02
N VAL A 368 2.12 -16.88 -19.60
CA VAL A 368 1.69 -16.66 -18.20
C VAL A 368 2.41 -17.62 -17.23
N LYS A 369 2.61 -18.89 -17.59
CA LYS A 369 3.42 -19.84 -16.80
C LYS A 369 4.89 -19.42 -16.69
N ARG A 370 5.50 -18.90 -17.77
CA ARG A 370 6.91 -18.44 -17.75
C ARG A 370 7.07 -17.16 -16.92
N VAL A 371 6.16 -16.20 -17.08
CA VAL A 371 6.06 -15.00 -16.22
C VAL A 371 5.95 -15.39 -14.74
N ASN A 372 5.07 -16.33 -14.40
CA ASN A 372 4.95 -16.85 -13.03
C ASN A 372 6.23 -17.54 -12.56
N SER A 373 6.88 -18.34 -13.40
CA SER A 373 8.14 -19.02 -13.06
C SER A 373 9.26 -18.05 -12.69
N ALA A 374 9.26 -16.83 -13.24
CA ALA A 374 10.21 -15.77 -12.90
C ALA A 374 9.88 -15.01 -11.59
N MET A 375 8.64 -15.13 -11.08
CA MET A 375 8.16 -14.40 -9.89
C MET A 375 7.95 -15.28 -8.63
N MET A 376 7.87 -16.60 -8.76
CA MET A 376 7.39 -17.47 -7.68
C MET A 376 8.34 -17.60 -6.48
N THR A 377 7.76 -17.56 -5.27
CA THR A 377 8.41 -17.94 -4.01
C THR A 377 7.59 -18.96 -3.23
N THR A 378 8.26 -19.73 -2.37
CA THR A 378 7.73 -20.94 -1.70
C THR A 378 7.41 -20.72 -0.22
N GLY A 379 6.84 -19.57 0.15
CA GLY A 379 6.53 -19.23 1.53
C GLY A 379 5.13 -18.63 1.68
N ASP A 380 4.57 -18.74 2.88
CA ASP A 380 3.37 -17.99 3.26
C ASP A 380 3.68 -16.49 3.21
N ALA A 381 2.72 -15.70 2.71
CA ALA A 381 2.91 -14.30 2.37
C ALA A 381 1.59 -13.54 2.46
N PHE A 382 1.67 -12.25 2.77
CA PHE A 382 0.54 -11.33 2.58
C PHE A 382 0.49 -10.93 1.11
N GLU A 383 -0.70 -10.85 0.53
CA GLU A 383 -0.86 -10.47 -0.88
C GLU A 383 -1.59 -9.13 -1.04
N ILE A 384 -1.10 -8.30 -1.96
CA ILE A 384 -1.85 -7.19 -2.56
C ILE A 384 -2.25 -7.65 -3.95
N ALA A 385 -3.52 -8.00 -4.11
CA ALA A 385 -4.06 -8.52 -5.36
C ALA A 385 -4.78 -7.42 -6.15
N ILE A 386 -4.57 -7.37 -7.47
CA ILE A 386 -5.11 -6.34 -8.37
C ILE A 386 -5.88 -7.06 -9.48
N LEU A 387 -7.19 -6.83 -9.54
CA LEU A 387 -8.07 -7.38 -10.56
C LEU A 387 -8.38 -6.33 -11.65
N ASP A 388 -7.76 -6.49 -12.81
CA ASP A 388 -8.02 -5.75 -14.05
C ASP A 388 -8.77 -6.67 -15.03
N ILE A 389 -10.10 -6.66 -14.94
CA ILE A 389 -10.99 -7.37 -15.88
C ILE A 389 -11.39 -6.47 -17.05
N TYR A 390 -11.85 -7.07 -18.15
CA TYR A 390 -12.61 -6.34 -19.17
C TYR A 390 -13.90 -5.73 -18.59
N GLY A 391 -14.45 -4.72 -19.27
CA GLY A 391 -15.72 -4.12 -18.85
C GLY A 391 -16.92 -5.00 -19.18
N PHE A 392 -18.11 -4.59 -18.73
CA PHE A 392 -19.37 -5.06 -19.29
C PHE A 392 -19.47 -4.63 -20.77
N GLU A 393 -19.98 -5.48 -21.66
CA GLU A 393 -20.05 -5.22 -23.10
C GLU A 393 -21.48 -5.25 -23.62
N ILE A 394 -21.87 -4.16 -24.29
CA ILE A 394 -23.12 -4.03 -25.05
C ILE A 394 -22.76 -3.52 -26.44
N PHE A 395 -22.92 -4.38 -27.45
CA PHE A 395 -22.72 -4.10 -28.87
C PHE A 395 -24.04 -4.25 -29.63
N GLU A 396 -24.05 -3.86 -30.91
CA GLU A 396 -25.18 -4.01 -31.84
C GLU A 396 -25.50 -5.49 -32.13
N THR A 397 -24.51 -6.37 -31.98
CA THR A 397 -24.68 -7.82 -32.01
C THR A 397 -23.78 -8.43 -30.94
N ASN A 398 -24.36 -9.19 -30.01
CA ASN A 398 -23.65 -9.79 -28.88
C ASN A 398 -23.65 -11.31 -29.04
N GLY A 399 -22.47 -11.95 -28.97
CA GLY A 399 -22.32 -13.40 -29.08
C GLY A 399 -22.08 -14.09 -27.75
N PHE A 400 -21.73 -15.38 -27.81
CA PHE A 400 -21.32 -16.20 -26.66
C PHE A 400 -20.16 -15.57 -25.86
N GLU A 401 -19.26 -14.86 -26.55
CA GLU A 401 -18.15 -14.12 -25.93
C GLU A 401 -18.67 -13.00 -25.00
N GLN A 402 -19.57 -12.14 -25.50
CA GLN A 402 -20.20 -11.08 -24.69
C GLN A 402 -21.06 -11.67 -23.56
N PHE A 403 -21.77 -12.77 -23.82
CA PHE A 403 -22.55 -13.49 -22.81
C PHE A 403 -21.67 -13.97 -21.63
N CYS A 404 -20.50 -14.54 -21.92
CA CYS A 404 -19.52 -14.94 -20.90
C CYS A 404 -18.85 -13.75 -20.20
N ILE A 405 -18.53 -12.68 -20.94
CA ILE A 405 -18.01 -11.42 -20.40
C ILE A 405 -18.98 -10.79 -19.39
N ASN A 406 -20.25 -10.72 -19.75
CA ASN A 406 -21.30 -10.12 -18.95
C ASN A 406 -21.66 -10.99 -17.74
N PHE A 407 -21.69 -12.33 -17.87
CA PHE A 407 -21.81 -13.26 -16.74
C PHE A 407 -20.74 -13.04 -15.66
N VAL A 408 -19.47 -12.86 -16.04
CA VAL A 408 -18.39 -12.65 -15.04
C VAL A 408 -18.46 -11.25 -14.41
N ASN A 409 -18.91 -10.24 -15.15
CA ASN A 409 -19.25 -8.94 -14.57
C ASN A 409 -20.44 -9.03 -13.60
N GLU A 410 -21.48 -9.80 -13.92
CA GLU A 410 -22.64 -10.08 -13.05
C GLU A 410 -22.20 -10.73 -11.73
N LYS A 411 -21.32 -11.75 -11.81
CA LYS A 411 -20.70 -12.39 -10.64
C LYS A 411 -19.89 -11.43 -9.77
N LEU A 412 -19.07 -10.57 -10.38
CA LEU A 412 -18.25 -9.62 -9.63
C LEU A 412 -19.09 -8.49 -9.00
N GLN A 413 -20.18 -8.09 -9.65
CA GLN A 413 -21.15 -7.15 -9.08
C GLN A 413 -21.98 -7.81 -7.96
N GLN A 414 -22.30 -9.12 -8.04
CA GLN A 414 -22.94 -9.89 -6.96
C GLN A 414 -22.07 -9.87 -5.70
N ILE A 415 -20.76 -10.14 -5.83
CA ILE A 415 -19.81 -10.09 -4.70
C ILE A 415 -19.73 -8.66 -4.11
N PHE A 416 -19.66 -7.64 -4.96
CA PHE A 416 -19.66 -6.25 -4.51
C PHE A 416 -20.93 -5.93 -3.69
N ILE A 417 -22.10 -6.32 -4.19
CA ILE A 417 -23.39 -6.12 -3.52
C ILE A 417 -23.43 -6.89 -2.18
N GLU A 418 -22.97 -8.13 -2.15
CA GLU A 418 -22.97 -8.96 -0.94
C GLU A 418 -22.00 -8.44 0.13
N LEU A 419 -20.74 -8.15 -0.25
CA LEU A 419 -19.71 -7.70 0.68
C LEU A 419 -19.83 -6.22 1.10
N THR A 420 -20.56 -5.38 0.36
CA THR A 420 -20.72 -3.95 0.71
C THR A 420 -22.12 -3.55 1.16
N LEU A 421 -23.19 -4.11 0.59
CA LEU A 421 -24.57 -3.73 0.91
C LEU A 421 -25.16 -4.73 1.92
N LYS A 422 -25.25 -6.01 1.56
CA LYS A 422 -25.87 -7.04 2.41
C LYS A 422 -25.15 -7.19 3.76
N ALA A 423 -23.84 -7.38 3.76
CA ALA A 423 -23.05 -7.52 4.98
C ALA A 423 -23.13 -6.28 5.91
N GLU A 424 -23.27 -5.07 5.34
CA GLU A 424 -23.42 -3.82 6.11
C GLU A 424 -24.81 -3.72 6.76
N GLN A 425 -25.87 -4.11 6.05
CA GLN A 425 -27.23 -4.18 6.57
C GLN A 425 -27.37 -5.28 7.64
N GLU A 426 -26.82 -6.47 7.41
CA GLU A 426 -26.77 -7.58 8.37
C GLU A 426 -26.00 -7.21 9.63
N GLU A 427 -24.88 -6.49 9.52
CA GLU A 427 -24.12 -6.01 10.67
C GLU A 427 -24.92 -5.02 11.53
N TYR A 428 -25.68 -4.09 10.91
CA TYR A 428 -26.55 -3.18 11.64
C TYR A 428 -27.71 -3.88 12.36
N VAL A 429 -28.30 -4.92 11.75
CA VAL A 429 -29.31 -5.78 12.41
C VAL A 429 -28.69 -6.57 13.57
N ALA A 430 -27.54 -7.21 13.34
CA ALA A 430 -26.84 -8.00 14.35
C ALA A 430 -26.45 -7.16 15.57
N GLU A 431 -26.00 -5.92 15.35
CA GLU A 431 -25.59 -4.97 16.41
C GLU A 431 -26.75 -4.16 17.01
N ASN A 432 -27.99 -4.34 16.53
CA ASN A 432 -29.20 -3.61 16.96
C ASN A 432 -29.07 -2.07 16.81
N ILE A 433 -28.58 -1.65 15.65
CA ILE A 433 -28.39 -0.25 15.26
C ILE A 433 -29.71 0.33 14.69
N LYS A 434 -29.93 1.64 14.84
CA LYS A 434 -31.08 2.33 14.27
C LYS A 434 -30.72 2.86 12.88
N TRP A 435 -31.09 2.11 11.86
CA TRP A 435 -30.83 2.40 10.45
C TRP A 435 -32.12 2.20 9.63
N THR A 436 -32.13 2.65 8.37
CA THR A 436 -33.28 2.50 7.47
C THR A 436 -32.92 1.51 6.36
N PRO A 437 -33.71 0.43 6.13
CA PRO A 437 -33.55 -0.46 4.98
C PRO A 437 -33.38 0.29 3.66
N ILE A 438 -32.46 -0.19 2.83
CA ILE A 438 -32.09 0.46 1.58
C ILE A 438 -32.23 -0.56 0.47
N ASP A 439 -33.26 -0.39 -0.34
CA ASP A 439 -33.53 -1.23 -1.49
C ASP A 439 -32.38 -1.12 -2.50
N TYR A 440 -31.86 -2.27 -2.92
CA TYR A 440 -30.86 -2.41 -3.97
C TYR A 440 -31.29 -3.49 -4.95
N PHE A 441 -30.80 -3.40 -6.20
CA PHE A 441 -31.06 -4.45 -7.18
C PHE A 441 -30.28 -5.71 -6.81
N ASN A 442 -30.97 -6.73 -6.29
CA ASN A 442 -30.37 -8.03 -5.99
C ASN A 442 -30.16 -8.82 -7.28
N ASN A 443 -28.98 -8.68 -7.89
CA ASN A 443 -28.64 -9.33 -9.15
C ASN A 443 -28.37 -10.85 -9.04
N ALA A 444 -28.47 -11.45 -7.85
CA ALA A 444 -28.31 -12.90 -7.66
C ALA A 444 -29.27 -13.72 -8.53
N VAL A 445 -30.48 -13.21 -8.81
CA VAL A 445 -31.45 -13.87 -9.71
C VAL A 445 -30.95 -13.95 -11.17
N VAL A 446 -30.16 -12.98 -11.61
CA VAL A 446 -29.54 -13.00 -12.95
C VAL A 446 -28.40 -14.02 -12.99
N VAL A 447 -27.64 -14.13 -11.89
CA VAL A 447 -26.60 -15.15 -11.76
C VAL A 447 -27.21 -16.56 -11.70
N GLU A 448 -28.32 -16.76 -10.99
CA GLU A 448 -29.04 -18.03 -10.94
C GLU A 448 -29.63 -18.42 -12.32
N LEU A 449 -30.23 -17.48 -13.04
CA LEU A 449 -30.64 -17.68 -14.44
C LEU A 449 -29.48 -18.18 -15.31
N LEU A 450 -28.25 -17.70 -15.08
CA LEU A 450 -27.08 -18.04 -15.90
C LEU A 450 -26.45 -19.38 -15.51
N GLU A 451 -26.13 -19.60 -14.23
CA GLU A 451 -25.37 -20.77 -13.75
C GLU A 451 -26.11 -21.74 -12.81
N GLY A 452 -27.38 -21.48 -12.50
CA GLY A 452 -28.22 -22.25 -11.58
C GLY A 452 -28.27 -23.75 -11.89
N LYS A 453 -28.47 -24.56 -10.85
CA LYS A 453 -28.48 -26.04 -10.97
C LYS A 453 -29.89 -26.64 -10.94
N ARG A 454 -30.81 -26.02 -10.20
CA ARG A 454 -32.22 -26.39 -10.05
C ARG A 454 -33.01 -25.10 -9.74
N PRO A 455 -33.69 -24.46 -10.72
CA PRO A 455 -33.76 -24.82 -12.14
C PRO A 455 -32.39 -24.78 -12.86
N PRO A 456 -32.22 -25.48 -14.00
CA PRO A 456 -30.98 -25.45 -14.76
C PRO A 456 -30.83 -24.11 -15.50
N GLY A 457 -29.81 -23.34 -15.16
CA GLY A 457 -29.49 -22.07 -15.81
C GLY A 457 -28.98 -22.24 -17.25
N ILE A 458 -28.91 -21.12 -17.98
CA ILE A 458 -28.61 -21.06 -19.42
C ILE A 458 -27.34 -21.85 -19.79
N PHE A 459 -26.27 -21.78 -18.98
CA PHE A 459 -25.05 -22.57 -19.24
C PHE A 459 -25.25 -24.09 -19.15
N LEU A 460 -26.17 -24.60 -18.32
CA LEU A 460 -26.47 -26.04 -18.27
C LEU A 460 -27.35 -26.49 -19.44
N VAL A 461 -28.29 -25.66 -19.89
CA VAL A 461 -29.08 -25.93 -21.10
C VAL A 461 -28.16 -25.96 -22.32
N LEU A 462 -27.24 -25.01 -22.43
CA LEU A 462 -26.22 -24.94 -23.47
C LEU A 462 -25.28 -26.16 -23.44
N ASP A 463 -24.80 -26.58 -22.27
CA ASP A 463 -23.97 -27.78 -22.12
C ASP A 463 -24.72 -29.08 -22.47
N ASP A 464 -26.04 -29.15 -22.24
CA ASP A 464 -26.88 -30.28 -22.65
C ASP A 464 -27.06 -30.35 -24.18
N VAL A 465 -27.44 -29.24 -24.82
CA VAL A 465 -27.60 -29.18 -26.28
C VAL A 465 -26.31 -29.57 -27.00
N CYS A 466 -25.18 -29.01 -26.54
CA CYS A 466 -23.86 -29.31 -27.09
C CYS A 466 -23.45 -30.78 -26.99
N ALA A 467 -24.01 -31.51 -26.02
CA ALA A 467 -23.72 -32.93 -25.75
C ALA A 467 -24.78 -33.91 -26.26
N THR A 468 -25.95 -33.42 -26.69
CA THR A 468 -27.05 -34.23 -27.22
C THR A 468 -27.11 -34.15 -28.75
N LEU A 469 -27.17 -32.95 -29.33
CA LEU A 469 -27.13 -32.79 -30.77
C LEU A 469 -25.69 -32.90 -31.29
N HIS A 470 -25.49 -33.89 -32.17
CA HIS A 470 -24.25 -34.11 -32.93
C HIS A 470 -24.38 -33.69 -34.40
N GLY A 471 -25.52 -33.10 -34.78
CA GLY A 471 -25.75 -32.52 -36.11
C GLY A 471 -25.09 -31.15 -36.29
N GLY A 472 -25.34 -30.54 -37.45
CA GLY A 472 -24.80 -29.23 -37.82
C GLY A 472 -25.15 -28.10 -36.84
N SER A 473 -24.29 -27.08 -36.82
CA SER A 473 -24.38 -25.84 -36.01
C SER A 473 -25.81 -25.35 -35.83
N ASP A 474 -26.46 -25.02 -36.95
CA ASP A 474 -27.72 -24.29 -37.03
C ASP A 474 -28.88 -25.07 -36.39
N ALA A 475 -28.81 -26.40 -36.44
CA ALA A 475 -29.79 -27.28 -35.80
C ALA A 475 -29.59 -27.38 -34.27
N ALA A 476 -28.35 -27.28 -33.80
CA ALA A 476 -28.03 -27.22 -32.37
C ALA A 476 -28.42 -25.87 -31.78
N ASP A 477 -28.04 -24.77 -32.44
CA ASP A 477 -28.41 -23.41 -32.03
C ASP A 477 -29.93 -23.18 -32.08
N GLY A 478 -30.62 -23.77 -33.07
CA GLY A 478 -32.09 -23.80 -33.13
C GLY A 478 -32.78 -24.68 -32.07
N ASP A 479 -32.15 -25.73 -31.55
CA ASP A 479 -32.64 -26.50 -30.39
C ASP A 479 -32.40 -25.72 -29.08
N LEU A 480 -31.25 -25.06 -28.97
CA LEU A 480 -30.92 -24.18 -27.84
C LEU A 480 -31.95 -23.08 -27.67
N GLN A 481 -32.29 -22.33 -28.74
CA GLN A 481 -33.30 -21.27 -28.66
C GLN A 481 -34.66 -21.81 -28.17
N LYS A 482 -35.08 -22.99 -28.65
CA LYS A 482 -36.32 -23.66 -28.22
C LYS A 482 -36.25 -24.06 -26.74
N LYS A 483 -35.21 -24.77 -26.31
CA LYS A 483 -35.05 -25.18 -24.90
C LYS A 483 -34.97 -23.97 -23.97
N LEU A 484 -34.26 -22.89 -24.34
CA LEU A 484 -34.24 -21.65 -23.56
C LEU A 484 -35.62 -20.99 -23.46
N SER A 485 -36.40 -20.98 -24.55
CA SER A 485 -37.78 -20.48 -24.53
C SER A 485 -38.75 -21.30 -23.64
N VAL A 486 -38.41 -22.56 -23.32
CA VAL A 486 -39.19 -23.41 -22.40
C VAL A 486 -38.67 -23.29 -20.95
N VAL A 487 -37.35 -23.29 -20.76
CA VAL A 487 -36.73 -23.31 -19.42
C VAL A 487 -36.70 -21.95 -18.74
N ALA A 488 -36.57 -20.86 -19.49
CA ALA A 488 -36.31 -19.52 -18.94
C ALA A 488 -37.43 -18.49 -19.17
N SER A 489 -38.48 -18.79 -19.96
CA SER A 489 -39.55 -17.82 -20.27
C SER A 489 -40.43 -17.38 -19.09
N SER A 490 -40.41 -18.13 -17.98
CA SER A 490 -41.05 -17.74 -16.72
C SER A 490 -40.19 -16.79 -15.86
N HIS A 491 -38.92 -16.57 -16.22
CA HIS A 491 -38.00 -15.79 -15.42
C HIS A 491 -37.99 -14.32 -15.85
N ALA A 492 -38.32 -13.40 -14.93
CA ALA A 492 -38.53 -11.97 -15.24
C ALA A 492 -37.33 -11.25 -15.91
N HIS A 493 -36.12 -11.78 -15.76
CA HIS A 493 -34.91 -11.23 -16.40
C HIS A 493 -34.60 -11.82 -17.79
N PHE A 494 -35.37 -12.79 -18.29
CA PHE A 494 -35.17 -13.43 -19.59
C PHE A 494 -36.31 -13.10 -20.56
N HIS A 495 -35.97 -12.74 -21.79
CA HIS A 495 -36.92 -12.48 -22.86
C HIS A 495 -36.49 -13.23 -24.12
N ALA A 496 -37.38 -14.01 -24.73
CA ALA A 496 -37.12 -14.61 -26.03
C ALA A 496 -37.11 -13.53 -27.13
N ASN A 497 -36.24 -13.67 -28.14
CA ASN A 497 -36.20 -12.81 -29.31
C ASN A 497 -36.20 -13.66 -30.60
N GLY A 498 -36.57 -13.08 -31.75
CA GLY A 498 -36.66 -13.81 -33.03
C GLY A 498 -35.37 -14.54 -33.40
N ASP A 499 -34.24 -13.84 -33.31
CA ASP A 499 -32.90 -14.34 -33.68
C ASP A 499 -32.04 -14.74 -32.47
N GLY A 500 -32.65 -14.92 -31.30
CA GLY A 500 -31.94 -15.34 -30.09
C GLY A 500 -32.68 -15.09 -28.77
N PHE A 501 -32.01 -14.43 -27.82
CA PHE A 501 -32.59 -14.12 -26.50
C PHE A 501 -32.03 -12.81 -25.93
N ALA A 502 -32.73 -12.21 -24.98
CA ALA A 502 -32.28 -11.02 -24.26
C ALA A 502 -32.32 -11.24 -22.74
N ILE A 503 -31.33 -10.69 -22.05
CA ILE A 503 -31.21 -10.75 -20.58
C ILE A 503 -31.17 -9.34 -20.02
N LEU A 504 -31.97 -9.10 -18.97
CA LEU A 504 -31.93 -7.88 -18.17
C LEU A 504 -30.86 -8.04 -17.07
N HIS A 505 -29.64 -7.61 -17.39
CA HIS A 505 -28.49 -7.59 -16.48
C HIS A 505 -28.55 -6.39 -15.51
N TYR A 506 -27.66 -6.34 -14.51
CA TYR A 506 -27.51 -5.15 -13.65
C TYR A 506 -27.20 -3.86 -14.45
N ALA A 507 -26.63 -3.99 -15.64
CA ALA A 507 -26.26 -2.92 -16.55
C ALA A 507 -27.27 -2.68 -17.69
N GLY A 508 -28.49 -3.19 -17.57
CA GLY A 508 -29.56 -3.03 -18.55
C GLY A 508 -29.77 -4.26 -19.43
N GLN A 509 -30.62 -4.11 -20.45
CA GLN A 509 -30.99 -5.20 -21.35
C GLN A 509 -29.92 -5.43 -22.42
N VAL A 510 -29.44 -6.68 -22.55
CA VAL A 510 -28.52 -7.10 -23.61
C VAL A 510 -29.19 -8.17 -24.46
N ILE A 511 -29.17 -7.96 -25.79
CA ILE A 511 -29.72 -8.91 -26.77
C ILE A 511 -28.56 -9.74 -27.35
N TYR A 512 -28.64 -11.05 -27.21
CA TYR A 512 -27.68 -12.02 -27.71
C TYR A 512 -28.25 -12.74 -28.93
N SER A 513 -27.47 -12.81 -30.01
CA SER A 513 -27.78 -13.70 -31.14
C SER A 513 -27.34 -15.11 -30.77
N VAL A 514 -28.17 -16.11 -31.09
CA VAL A 514 -27.88 -17.53 -30.80
C VAL A 514 -26.95 -18.16 -31.86
N ASP A 515 -26.63 -17.44 -32.95
CA ASP A 515 -25.69 -17.89 -34.00
C ASP A 515 -24.31 -18.31 -33.45
N GLY A 516 -23.97 -19.59 -33.65
CA GLY A 516 -22.69 -20.18 -33.28
C GLY A 516 -22.49 -20.39 -31.77
N PHE A 517 -23.54 -20.30 -30.94
CA PHE A 517 -23.42 -20.48 -29.48
C PHE A 517 -22.93 -21.89 -29.12
N CYS A 518 -23.51 -22.93 -29.73
CA CYS A 518 -23.17 -24.32 -29.45
C CYS A 518 -21.73 -24.66 -29.87
N ASP A 519 -21.27 -24.21 -31.04
CA ASP A 519 -19.88 -24.47 -31.49
C ASP A 519 -18.84 -23.73 -30.66
N LYS A 520 -19.10 -22.47 -30.31
CA LYS A 520 -18.24 -21.71 -29.38
C LYS A 520 -18.22 -22.34 -27.99
N ASN A 521 -19.33 -22.91 -27.53
CA ASN A 521 -19.38 -23.60 -26.24
C ASN A 521 -18.68 -24.97 -26.25
N ARG A 522 -18.71 -25.71 -27.37
CA ARG A 522 -18.04 -27.01 -27.48
C ARG A 522 -16.55 -26.88 -27.12
N ASP A 523 -15.81 -25.95 -27.72
CA ASP A 523 -14.39 -25.63 -27.40
C ASP A 523 -13.49 -26.89 -27.27
N VAL A 524 -13.70 -27.85 -28.18
CA VAL A 524 -12.92 -29.08 -28.32
C VAL A 524 -12.11 -29.01 -29.62
N LEU A 525 -10.78 -29.00 -29.50
CA LEU A 525 -9.90 -29.38 -30.61
C LEU A 525 -9.97 -30.90 -30.79
N PHE A 526 -10.08 -31.40 -32.02
CA PHE A 526 -10.10 -32.85 -32.28
C PHE A 526 -8.78 -33.51 -31.86
N THR A 527 -8.87 -34.74 -31.34
CA THR A 527 -7.72 -35.56 -30.92
C THR A 527 -6.66 -35.67 -32.01
N ASP A 528 -7.08 -35.90 -33.25
CA ASP A 528 -6.25 -35.96 -34.45
C ASP A 528 -5.30 -34.77 -34.62
N LEU A 529 -5.73 -33.57 -34.22
CA LEU A 529 -4.93 -32.35 -34.29
C LEU A 529 -3.98 -32.22 -33.10
N ILE A 530 -4.39 -32.69 -31.92
CA ILE A 530 -3.51 -32.81 -30.74
C ILE A 530 -2.37 -33.79 -31.07
N ASP A 531 -2.68 -34.91 -31.70
CA ASP A 531 -1.71 -35.94 -32.09
C ASP A 531 -0.83 -35.51 -33.27
N LEU A 532 -1.37 -34.74 -34.23
CA LEU A 532 -0.56 -34.05 -35.24
C LEU A 532 0.49 -33.15 -34.59
N MET A 533 0.09 -32.30 -33.63
CA MET A 533 1.00 -31.37 -32.96
C MET A 533 2.00 -32.09 -32.03
N ARG A 534 1.62 -33.23 -31.43
CA ARG A 534 2.55 -34.14 -30.71
C ARG A 534 3.67 -34.67 -31.61
N THR A 535 3.44 -34.82 -32.93
CA THR A 535 4.51 -35.22 -33.89
C THR A 535 5.45 -34.09 -34.31
N SER A 536 5.34 -32.89 -33.73
CA SER A 536 6.23 -31.77 -34.03
C SER A 536 7.68 -32.02 -33.59
N THR A 537 8.63 -31.53 -34.38
CA THR A 537 10.06 -31.43 -34.02
C THR A 537 10.40 -30.15 -33.23
N ASN A 538 9.45 -29.23 -33.07
CA ASN A 538 9.63 -27.99 -32.31
C ASN A 538 9.36 -28.26 -30.82
N SER A 539 10.39 -28.14 -29.99
CA SER A 539 10.33 -28.44 -28.55
C SER A 539 9.33 -27.58 -27.78
N LEU A 540 9.02 -26.36 -28.25
CA LEU A 540 7.94 -25.56 -27.66
C LEU A 540 6.57 -26.18 -27.95
N VAL A 541 6.34 -26.66 -29.18
CA VAL A 541 5.08 -27.31 -29.56
C VAL A 541 4.85 -28.58 -28.72
N GLN A 542 5.88 -29.43 -28.60
CA GLN A 542 5.81 -30.63 -27.74
C GLN A 542 5.42 -30.27 -26.29
N LEU A 543 5.95 -29.17 -25.75
CA LEU A 543 5.63 -28.67 -24.41
C LEU A 543 4.22 -28.04 -24.28
N LEU A 544 3.62 -27.57 -25.38
CA LEU A 544 2.21 -27.14 -25.42
C LEU A 544 1.23 -28.33 -25.54
N TYR A 545 1.69 -29.46 -26.09
CA TYR A 545 0.88 -30.66 -26.37
C TYR A 545 1.49 -31.92 -25.72
N PRO A 546 1.52 -32.01 -24.37
CA PRO A 546 2.17 -33.11 -23.67
C PRO A 546 1.54 -34.50 -23.96
N PRO A 547 2.30 -35.58 -23.72
CA PRO A 547 1.79 -36.96 -23.80
C PRO A 547 0.63 -37.22 -22.83
N GLU A 548 -0.21 -38.19 -23.16
CA GLU A 548 -1.39 -38.58 -22.35
C GLU A 548 -0.99 -39.03 -20.93
N GLU A 549 0.16 -39.71 -20.82
CA GLU A 549 0.64 -40.33 -19.59
C GLU A 549 0.89 -39.30 -18.47
N GLU A 550 1.52 -38.15 -18.80
CA GLU A 550 1.78 -37.06 -17.85
C GLU A 550 0.49 -36.40 -17.32
N LEU A 551 -0.57 -36.37 -18.14
CA LEU A 551 -1.87 -35.84 -17.76
C LEU A 551 -2.57 -36.71 -16.71
N THR A 552 -2.29 -38.02 -16.67
CA THR A 552 -2.87 -38.93 -15.66
C THR A 552 -2.27 -38.76 -14.27
N ILE A 553 -0.94 -38.54 -14.17
CA ILE A 553 -0.19 -38.50 -12.91
C ILE A 553 -0.68 -37.37 -11.99
N ASN A 554 -0.98 -36.21 -12.58
CA ASN A 554 -1.50 -35.03 -11.86
C ASN A 554 -3.02 -35.08 -11.60
N SER A 555 -3.72 -36.10 -12.10
CA SER A 555 -5.19 -36.14 -12.21
C SER A 555 -5.81 -37.35 -11.51
N LYS A 556 -5.48 -37.58 -10.23
CA LYS A 556 -5.93 -38.73 -9.42
C LYS A 556 -7.46 -38.92 -9.27
N THR A 557 -8.29 -38.03 -9.81
CA THR A 557 -9.77 -38.11 -9.77
C THR A 557 -10.43 -37.72 -11.09
N LYS A 558 -10.21 -38.52 -12.15
CA LYS A 558 -11.20 -38.68 -13.25
C LYS A 558 -10.98 -39.97 -14.05
N THR A 559 -12.06 -40.71 -14.28
CA THR A 559 -12.09 -41.84 -15.23
C THR A 559 -12.15 -41.32 -16.67
N LEU A 560 -11.57 -42.06 -17.63
CA LEU A 560 -11.57 -41.74 -19.07
C LEU A 560 -12.95 -41.93 -19.76
N LYS A 561 -14.04 -41.60 -19.05
CA LYS A 561 -15.41 -41.48 -19.57
C LYS A 561 -16.10 -40.17 -19.12
N SER A 562 -15.37 -39.25 -18.48
CA SER A 562 -15.85 -37.88 -18.26
C SER A 562 -16.05 -37.19 -19.61
N ARG A 563 -17.24 -36.62 -19.85
CA ARG A 563 -17.49 -35.74 -21.02
C ARG A 563 -16.40 -34.65 -21.13
N PRO A 564 -16.01 -34.23 -22.35
CA PRO A 564 -15.09 -33.11 -22.55
C PRO A 564 -15.66 -31.83 -21.93
N THR A 565 -14.79 -30.98 -21.39
CA THR A 565 -15.21 -29.74 -20.72
C THR A 565 -15.49 -28.64 -21.73
N THR A 566 -16.74 -28.20 -21.80
CA THR A 566 -17.19 -27.04 -22.59
C THR A 566 -16.57 -25.73 -22.11
N ALA A 567 -16.59 -24.70 -22.95
CA ALA A 567 -16.23 -23.34 -22.56
C ALA A 567 -17.08 -22.87 -21.37
N GLY A 568 -18.41 -22.97 -21.42
CA GLY A 568 -19.31 -22.58 -20.33
C GLY A 568 -19.03 -23.30 -19.01
N SER A 569 -18.55 -24.56 -19.05
CA SER A 569 -18.05 -25.26 -17.88
C SER A 569 -16.72 -24.69 -17.37
N LYS A 570 -15.72 -24.49 -18.26
CA LYS A 570 -14.43 -23.87 -17.91
C LYS A 570 -14.61 -22.47 -17.27
N ILE A 571 -15.49 -21.66 -17.87
CA ILE A 571 -15.75 -20.25 -17.53
C ILE A 571 -16.40 -20.12 -16.15
N ARG A 572 -17.46 -20.89 -15.87
CA ARG A 572 -18.08 -20.92 -14.53
C ARG A 572 -17.09 -21.36 -13.45
N ASN A 573 -16.32 -22.43 -13.72
CA ASN A 573 -15.29 -22.89 -12.78
C ASN A 573 -14.17 -21.86 -12.54
N GLN A 574 -13.75 -21.12 -13.58
CA GLN A 574 -12.78 -20.01 -13.45
C GLN A 574 -13.35 -18.86 -12.62
N ALA A 575 -14.59 -18.42 -12.91
CA ALA A 575 -15.27 -17.36 -12.17
C ALA A 575 -15.43 -17.74 -10.68
N SER A 576 -15.91 -18.95 -10.37
CA SER A 576 -16.04 -19.43 -8.98
C SER A 576 -14.71 -19.49 -8.23
N ARG A 577 -13.59 -19.79 -8.90
CA ARG A 577 -12.25 -19.75 -8.28
C ARG A 577 -11.82 -18.32 -7.97
N LEU A 578 -12.04 -17.38 -8.90
CA LEU A 578 -11.75 -15.97 -8.68
C LEU A 578 -12.57 -15.41 -7.51
N VAL A 579 -13.87 -15.72 -7.43
CA VAL A 579 -14.74 -15.40 -6.28
C VAL A 579 -14.10 -15.88 -4.97
N ALA A 580 -13.68 -17.15 -4.92
CA ALA A 580 -13.10 -17.78 -3.74
C ALA A 580 -11.66 -17.31 -3.39
N GLN A 581 -10.99 -16.56 -4.26
CA GLN A 581 -9.76 -15.83 -3.93
C GLN A 581 -10.08 -14.44 -3.37
N LEU A 582 -10.96 -13.68 -4.04
CA LEU A 582 -11.33 -12.32 -3.63
C LEU A 582 -11.91 -12.27 -2.21
N ILE A 583 -12.74 -13.26 -1.83
CA ILE A 583 -13.35 -13.37 -0.49
C ILE A 583 -12.31 -13.58 0.64
N LYS A 584 -11.07 -14.00 0.32
CA LYS A 584 -9.99 -14.14 1.31
C LYS A 584 -9.23 -12.85 1.60
N CYS A 585 -9.48 -11.79 0.83
CA CYS A 585 -8.79 -10.52 0.93
C CYS A 585 -9.74 -9.40 1.32
N THR A 586 -9.27 -8.43 2.09
CA THR A 586 -10.02 -7.21 2.39
C THR A 586 -10.16 -6.37 1.12
N PRO A 587 -11.39 -6.08 0.62
CA PRO A 587 -11.60 -5.60 -0.75
C PRO A 587 -11.73 -4.07 -0.86
N HIS A 588 -11.00 -3.52 -1.82
CA HIS A 588 -11.00 -2.11 -2.25
C HIS A 588 -11.58 -2.00 -3.66
N TYR A 589 -12.17 -0.86 -4.02
CA TYR A 589 -12.95 -0.74 -5.25
C TYR A 589 -12.63 0.52 -6.05
N ILE A 590 -12.39 0.35 -7.34
CA ILE A 590 -12.24 1.46 -8.30
C ILE A 590 -13.30 1.35 -9.40
N ARG A 591 -14.06 2.43 -9.58
CA ARG A 591 -15.09 2.58 -10.61
C ARG A 591 -14.60 3.57 -11.67
N CYS A 592 -14.15 3.05 -12.81
CA CYS A 592 -13.61 3.83 -13.92
C CYS A 592 -14.72 4.30 -14.88
N ILE A 593 -14.68 5.57 -15.27
CA ILE A 593 -15.64 6.22 -16.17
C ILE A 593 -14.93 6.75 -17.42
N LYS A 594 -15.53 6.52 -18.59
CA LYS A 594 -15.13 7.08 -19.88
C LYS A 594 -16.00 8.31 -20.18
N PRO A 595 -15.44 9.54 -20.24
CA PRO A 595 -16.26 10.75 -20.35
C PRO A 595 -16.82 11.02 -21.75
N ASN A 596 -16.22 10.45 -22.81
CA ASN A 596 -16.67 10.63 -24.20
C ASN A 596 -16.17 9.47 -25.09
N GLU A 597 -16.86 9.26 -26.23
CA GLU A 597 -16.40 8.34 -27.29
C GLU A 597 -15.38 8.98 -28.26
N THR A 598 -15.25 10.30 -28.28
CA THR A 598 -14.34 11.00 -29.23
C THR A 598 -12.86 10.81 -28.90
N LYS A 599 -12.55 10.26 -27.72
CA LYS A 599 -11.21 10.06 -27.16
C LYS A 599 -10.45 11.38 -26.94
N LYS A 600 -11.16 12.48 -26.69
CA LYS A 600 -10.60 13.83 -26.50
C LYS A 600 -10.59 14.27 -25.03
N PRO A 601 -9.57 15.02 -24.59
CA PRO A 601 -9.57 15.63 -23.26
C PRO A 601 -10.59 16.79 -23.19
N ARG A 602 -11.24 16.95 -22.04
CA ARG A 602 -12.21 18.03 -21.74
C ARG A 602 -13.49 17.99 -22.61
N ASP A 603 -13.79 16.84 -23.21
CA ASP A 603 -15.05 16.54 -23.89
C ASP A 603 -15.93 15.63 -23.01
N TRP A 604 -17.26 15.76 -23.09
CA TRP A 604 -18.19 15.14 -22.14
C TRP A 604 -19.54 14.77 -22.77
N ASP A 605 -19.82 13.48 -22.86
CA ASP A 605 -21.11 12.91 -23.29
C ASP A 605 -22.01 12.66 -22.07
N THR A 606 -23.01 13.53 -21.88
CA THR A 606 -23.94 13.46 -20.76
C THR A 606 -24.76 12.17 -20.74
N LEU A 607 -25.12 11.61 -21.90
CA LEU A 607 -25.95 10.39 -21.97
C LEU A 607 -25.10 9.15 -21.63
N ARG A 608 -23.89 9.05 -22.21
CA ARG A 608 -22.97 7.94 -21.94
C ARG A 608 -22.45 7.94 -20.51
N VAL A 609 -22.17 9.10 -19.92
CA VAL A 609 -21.74 9.13 -18.52
C VAL A 609 -22.92 8.90 -17.56
N LYS A 610 -24.14 9.33 -17.89
CA LYS A 610 -25.33 9.01 -17.06
C LYS A 610 -25.57 7.49 -17.02
N HIS A 611 -25.54 6.82 -18.18
CA HIS A 611 -25.63 5.36 -18.26
C HIS A 611 -24.54 4.66 -17.43
N GLN A 612 -23.31 5.18 -17.41
CA GLN A 612 -22.23 4.67 -16.56
C GLN A 612 -22.47 4.91 -15.06
N VAL A 613 -23.00 6.07 -14.65
CA VAL A 613 -23.38 6.37 -13.25
C VAL A 613 -24.46 5.41 -12.76
N GLU A 614 -25.42 5.07 -13.63
CA GLU A 614 -26.51 4.12 -13.39
C GLU A 614 -25.97 2.69 -13.25
N TYR A 615 -25.33 2.10 -14.27
CA TYR A 615 -24.92 0.69 -14.19
C TYR A 615 -23.81 0.42 -13.16
N LEU A 616 -22.92 1.39 -12.88
CA LEU A 616 -21.91 1.25 -11.83
C LEU A 616 -22.53 1.33 -10.42
N GLY A 617 -23.83 1.62 -10.29
CA GLY A 617 -24.56 1.68 -9.02
C GLY A 617 -24.07 2.79 -8.10
N LEU A 618 -23.54 3.90 -8.63
CA LEU A 618 -22.86 4.92 -7.83
C LEU A 618 -23.82 5.62 -6.87
N LYS A 619 -25.06 5.84 -7.32
CA LYS A 619 -26.17 6.41 -6.55
C LYS A 619 -26.56 5.52 -5.37
N GLU A 620 -26.66 4.21 -5.58
CA GLU A 620 -27.00 3.22 -4.56
C GLU A 620 -25.85 3.05 -3.55
N ASN A 621 -24.61 3.06 -4.04
CA ASN A 621 -23.39 3.10 -3.22
C ASN A 621 -23.36 4.35 -2.30
N ILE A 622 -23.62 5.53 -2.85
CA ILE A 622 -23.75 6.78 -2.07
C ILE A 622 -24.88 6.69 -1.03
N ARG A 623 -26.05 6.13 -1.40
CA ARG A 623 -27.18 5.93 -0.47
C ARG A 623 -26.77 5.07 0.72
N VAL A 624 -26.13 3.92 0.49
CA VAL A 624 -25.74 3.01 1.58
C VAL A 624 -24.64 3.60 2.46
N ARG A 625 -23.58 4.18 1.87
CA ARG A 625 -22.51 4.81 2.66
C ARG A 625 -22.95 6.04 3.47
N ARG A 626 -24.06 6.69 3.08
CA ARG A 626 -24.61 7.86 3.79
C ARG A 626 -25.69 7.53 4.84
N ALA A 627 -26.51 6.51 4.59
CA ALA A 627 -27.54 6.07 5.55
C ALA A 627 -27.01 5.03 6.55
N GLY A 628 -25.85 4.42 6.25
CA GLY A 628 -25.01 3.73 7.22
C GLY A 628 -24.19 4.69 8.10
N PHE A 629 -23.10 4.16 8.66
CA PHE A 629 -22.21 4.88 9.58
C PHE A 629 -20.79 4.88 9.00
N ALA A 630 -20.23 6.07 8.74
CA ALA A 630 -18.93 6.25 8.08
C ALA A 630 -17.75 5.54 8.76
N TYR A 631 -17.85 5.23 10.06
CA TYR A 631 -16.83 4.47 10.78
C TYR A 631 -17.43 3.54 11.81
N ARG A 632 -16.83 2.36 12.00
CA ARG A 632 -17.18 1.41 13.06
C ARG A 632 -15.99 0.60 13.55
N ARG A 633 -15.96 0.27 14.85
CA ARG A 633 -14.91 -0.58 15.44
C ARG A 633 -15.42 -1.29 16.71
N PRO A 634 -14.97 -2.53 17.01
CA PRO A 634 -15.27 -3.20 18.27
C PRO A 634 -14.82 -2.36 19.47
N PHE A 635 -15.60 -2.37 20.55
CA PHE A 635 -15.40 -1.46 21.69
C PHE A 635 -13.98 -1.54 22.27
N ALA A 636 -13.46 -2.74 22.56
CA ALA A 636 -12.08 -2.95 23.01
C ALA A 636 -11.03 -2.33 22.06
N LYS A 637 -11.16 -2.56 20.73
CA LYS A 637 -10.26 -1.99 19.71
C LYS A 637 -10.38 -0.46 19.62
N PHE A 638 -11.57 0.12 19.89
CA PHE A 638 -11.77 1.57 19.94
C PHE A 638 -11.14 2.18 21.20
N LEU A 639 -11.44 1.61 22.38
CA LEU A 639 -10.89 2.05 23.66
C LEU A 639 -9.36 2.01 23.65
N HIS A 640 -8.75 0.91 23.19
CA HIS A 640 -7.29 0.81 23.09
C HIS A 640 -6.68 1.90 22.19
N ARG A 641 -7.34 2.27 21.08
CA ARG A 641 -6.86 3.33 20.18
C ARG A 641 -6.99 4.73 20.79
N TYR A 642 -8.12 5.04 21.43
CA TYR A 642 -8.50 6.40 21.83
C TYR A 642 -8.42 6.69 23.34
N ALA A 643 -8.07 5.72 24.19
CA ALA A 643 -7.91 5.92 25.64
C ALA A 643 -6.95 7.06 25.99
N ILE A 644 -5.93 7.31 25.16
CA ILE A 644 -4.94 8.39 25.35
C ILE A 644 -5.54 9.81 25.35
N LEU A 645 -6.79 9.97 24.90
CA LEU A 645 -7.48 11.25 24.83
C LEU A 645 -7.86 11.79 26.21
N THR A 646 -8.28 10.93 27.15
CA THR A 646 -8.75 11.39 28.49
C THR A 646 -7.90 10.84 29.62
N PRO A 647 -7.64 11.61 30.69
CA PRO A 647 -6.95 11.11 31.89
C PRO A 647 -7.70 10.00 32.64
N GLN A 648 -9.00 9.79 32.36
CA GLN A 648 -9.83 8.75 32.99
C GLN A 648 -9.77 7.42 32.25
N THR A 649 -9.55 7.43 30.93
CA THR A 649 -9.38 6.23 30.11
C THR A 649 -7.90 5.83 29.94
N TRP A 650 -6.95 6.76 30.06
CA TRP A 650 -5.52 6.50 30.02
C TRP A 650 -4.94 6.09 31.40
N PRO A 651 -4.05 5.09 31.51
CA PRO A 651 -3.48 4.28 30.43
C PRO A 651 -4.29 3.05 30.03
N TYR A 652 -5.33 2.71 30.80
CA TYR A 652 -6.21 1.58 30.53
C TYR A 652 -7.55 1.80 31.26
N TRP A 653 -8.65 1.47 30.59
CA TRP A 653 -9.98 1.56 31.17
C TRP A 653 -10.30 0.31 32.01
N ARG A 654 -10.98 0.49 33.15
CA ARG A 654 -11.37 -0.59 34.08
C ARG A 654 -12.90 -0.81 34.19
N GLY A 655 -13.70 0.01 33.51
CA GLY A 655 -15.16 -0.04 33.59
C GLY A 655 -15.80 -0.78 32.40
N ASP A 656 -17.14 -0.78 32.36
CA ASP A 656 -17.91 -1.14 31.17
C ASP A 656 -17.42 -0.37 29.93
N GLU A 657 -17.30 -1.06 28.80
CA GLU A 657 -16.68 -0.50 27.60
C GLU A 657 -17.51 0.63 27.00
N LYS A 658 -18.85 0.52 27.01
CA LYS A 658 -19.75 1.54 26.46
C LYS A 658 -19.59 2.86 27.20
N ARG A 659 -19.56 2.84 28.53
CA ARG A 659 -19.26 4.02 29.37
C ARG A 659 -17.90 4.64 29.07
N GLY A 660 -16.86 3.84 28.82
CA GLY A 660 -15.54 4.35 28.45
C GLY A 660 -15.55 5.09 27.11
N ILE A 661 -16.35 4.63 26.16
CA ILE A 661 -16.51 5.26 24.84
C ILE A 661 -17.34 6.54 24.95
N GLN A 662 -18.45 6.53 25.69
CA GLN A 662 -19.23 7.74 25.98
C GLN A 662 -18.37 8.84 26.62
N TRP A 663 -17.48 8.46 27.55
CA TRP A 663 -16.53 9.40 28.19
C TRP A 663 -15.57 10.03 27.18
N ILE A 664 -15.06 9.24 26.23
CA ILE A 664 -14.20 9.74 25.14
C ILE A 664 -14.98 10.68 24.21
N MET A 665 -16.15 10.28 23.70
CA MET A 665 -16.96 11.10 22.79
C MET A 665 -17.34 12.45 23.44
N SER A 666 -17.81 12.42 24.68
CA SER A 666 -18.19 13.61 25.46
C SER A 666 -17.01 14.55 25.67
N SER A 667 -15.80 14.02 25.91
CA SER A 667 -14.60 14.83 26.12
C SER A 667 -14.12 15.62 24.89
N ILE A 668 -14.63 15.26 23.70
CA ILE A 668 -14.30 15.85 22.40
C ILE A 668 -15.49 16.68 21.88
N GLN A 669 -16.59 16.75 22.65
CA GLN A 669 -17.84 17.42 22.28
C GLN A 669 -18.51 16.81 21.02
N ILE A 670 -18.37 15.50 20.82
CA ILE A 670 -19.08 14.76 19.77
C ILE A 670 -20.51 14.50 20.27
N ASP A 671 -21.48 15.07 19.57
CA ASP A 671 -22.90 14.98 19.86
C ASP A 671 -23.46 13.54 19.72
N GLU A 672 -24.39 13.15 20.59
CA GLU A 672 -24.93 11.78 20.62
C GLU A 672 -25.73 11.40 19.36
N THR A 673 -26.20 12.36 18.56
CA THR A 673 -26.80 12.07 17.24
C THR A 673 -25.78 11.55 16.23
N GLN A 674 -24.48 11.83 16.44
CA GLN A 674 -23.39 11.53 15.51
C GLN A 674 -22.77 10.15 15.70
N TYR A 675 -23.15 9.41 16.75
CA TYR A 675 -22.68 8.04 16.97
C TYR A 675 -23.80 7.14 17.50
N GLN A 676 -23.61 5.82 17.46
CA GLN A 676 -24.44 4.84 18.12
C GLN A 676 -23.58 3.70 18.68
N LEU A 677 -23.98 3.14 19.82
CA LEU A 677 -23.33 1.99 20.44
C LEU A 677 -24.22 0.75 20.21
N GLY A 678 -23.69 -0.24 19.51
CA GLY A 678 -24.37 -1.50 19.23
C GLY A 678 -24.30 -2.49 20.39
N LYS A 679 -24.22 -3.79 20.07
CA LYS A 679 -23.96 -4.86 21.05
C LYS A 679 -22.48 -4.94 21.41
N THR A 680 -21.57 -4.88 20.42
CA THR A 680 -20.12 -5.04 20.57
C THR A 680 -19.28 -3.95 19.88
N LYS A 681 -19.90 -3.13 19.01
CA LYS A 681 -19.22 -2.13 18.18
C LYS A 681 -19.76 -0.72 18.40
N VAL A 682 -18.88 0.27 18.35
CA VAL A 682 -19.26 1.69 18.22
C VAL A 682 -19.30 2.04 16.74
N PHE A 683 -20.32 2.80 16.37
CA PHE A 683 -20.58 3.30 15.02
C PHE A 683 -20.64 4.82 15.05
N VAL A 684 -20.01 5.50 14.10
CA VAL A 684 -19.95 6.97 13.98
C VAL A 684 -20.48 7.35 12.60
N LYS A 685 -21.48 8.24 12.55
CA LYS A 685 -22.19 8.61 11.30
C LYS A 685 -21.35 9.53 10.42
N ALA A 686 -20.90 10.66 10.97
CA ALA A 686 -20.20 11.70 10.25
C ALA A 686 -18.67 11.45 10.25
N PRO A 687 -17.99 11.48 9.09
CA PRO A 687 -16.52 11.44 9.02
C PRO A 687 -15.84 12.51 9.88
N GLU A 688 -16.44 13.71 9.98
CA GLU A 688 -15.95 14.83 10.78
C GLU A 688 -15.73 14.47 12.25
N SER A 689 -16.63 13.68 12.84
CA SER A 689 -16.52 13.21 14.23
C SER A 689 -15.35 12.21 14.40
N LEU A 690 -15.02 11.42 13.38
CA LEU A 690 -13.81 10.58 13.38
C LEU A 690 -12.54 11.43 13.24
N PHE A 691 -12.55 12.46 12.39
CA PHE A 691 -11.38 13.34 12.22
C PHE A 691 -11.07 14.11 13.52
N MET A 692 -12.11 14.52 14.27
CA MET A 692 -11.94 15.12 15.61
C MET A 692 -11.29 14.14 16.62
N LEU A 693 -11.63 12.84 16.56
CA LEU A 693 -11.02 11.80 17.39
C LEU A 693 -9.53 11.60 17.07
N GLU A 694 -9.16 11.51 15.80
CA GLU A 694 -7.78 11.27 15.37
C GLU A 694 -6.89 12.52 15.52
N GLU A 695 -7.37 13.72 15.18
CA GLU A 695 -6.58 14.94 15.37
C GLU A 695 -6.30 15.20 16.86
N ALA A 696 -7.28 14.95 17.73
CA ALA A 696 -7.08 15.00 19.17
C ALA A 696 -6.04 13.96 19.65
N ARG A 697 -5.95 12.80 19.00
CA ARG A 697 -5.05 11.70 19.35
C ARG A 697 -3.62 11.98 18.93
N ASP A 698 -3.41 12.52 17.73
CA ASP A 698 -2.07 12.90 17.28
C ASP A 698 -1.53 14.14 17.99
N ARG A 699 -2.40 15.08 18.40
CA ARG A 699 -2.03 16.14 19.36
C ARG A 699 -1.50 15.54 20.68
N LYS A 700 -2.08 14.45 21.18
CA LYS A 700 -1.60 13.73 22.39
C LYS A 700 -0.29 12.98 22.14
N TYR A 701 -0.13 12.26 21.04
CA TYR A 701 1.13 11.60 20.71
C TYR A 701 2.27 12.62 20.57
N ASN A 702 2.06 13.74 19.87
CA ASN A 702 3.03 14.82 19.77
C ASN A 702 3.43 15.38 21.15
N TYR A 703 2.48 15.53 22.07
CA TYR A 703 2.76 15.92 23.46
C TYR A 703 3.62 14.87 24.19
N TYR A 704 3.21 13.60 24.19
CA TYR A 704 3.94 12.54 24.90
C TYR A 704 5.33 12.27 24.30
N ALA A 705 5.48 12.35 22.97
CA ALA A 705 6.77 12.29 22.29
C ALA A 705 7.72 13.40 22.78
N ARG A 706 7.23 14.65 22.90
CA ARG A 706 8.01 15.77 23.47
C ARG A 706 8.38 15.53 24.94
N VAL A 707 7.49 14.94 25.74
CA VAL A 707 7.78 14.55 27.14
C VAL A 707 8.89 13.48 27.21
N ILE A 708 8.78 12.41 26.41
CA ILE A 708 9.79 11.33 26.33
C ILE A 708 11.14 11.88 25.85
N GLN A 709 11.16 12.67 24.77
CA GLN A 709 12.37 13.31 24.26
C GLN A 709 13.02 14.24 25.31
N LYS A 710 12.22 14.99 26.08
CA LYS A 710 12.71 15.87 27.17
C LYS A 710 13.28 15.05 28.32
N ALA A 711 12.65 13.93 28.69
CA ALA A 711 13.15 13.02 29.71
C ALA A 711 14.46 12.32 29.28
N PHE A 712 14.51 11.80 28.05
CA PHE A 712 15.68 11.18 27.42
C PHE A 712 16.87 12.14 27.37
N LYS A 713 16.69 13.33 26.77
CA LYS A 713 17.73 14.37 26.69
C LYS A 713 18.23 14.77 28.09
N LYS A 714 17.33 14.90 29.08
CA LYS A 714 17.68 15.21 30.48
C LYS A 714 18.46 14.07 31.17
N TYR A 715 18.10 12.81 30.92
CA TYR A 715 18.81 11.64 31.47
C TYR A 715 20.24 11.55 30.94
N PHE A 716 20.42 11.59 29.61
CA PHE A 716 21.75 11.52 29.01
C PHE A 716 22.62 12.74 29.33
N ALA A 717 22.03 13.95 29.42
CA ALA A 717 22.75 15.14 29.89
C ALA A 717 23.25 14.99 31.33
N ARG A 718 22.43 14.46 32.24
CA ARG A 718 22.83 14.18 33.64
C ARG A 718 23.92 13.12 33.72
N LYS A 719 23.73 11.96 33.08
CA LYS A 719 24.72 10.88 33.04
C LYS A 719 26.08 11.34 32.51
N ARG A 720 26.08 12.22 31.50
CA ARG A 720 27.29 12.89 31.00
C ARG A 720 27.91 13.84 32.02
N GLN A 721 27.11 14.72 32.63
CA GLN A 721 27.58 15.69 33.63
C GLN A 721 28.17 14.97 34.87
N GLU A 722 27.56 13.87 35.31
CA GLU A 722 28.05 13.03 36.40
C GLU A 722 29.40 12.38 36.04
N ALA A 723 29.56 11.85 34.82
CA ALA A 723 30.84 11.32 34.33
C ALA A 723 31.93 12.40 34.23
N GLU A 724 31.59 13.60 33.75
CA GLU A 724 32.53 14.74 33.67
C GLU A 724 32.96 15.23 35.07
N LYS A 725 32.04 15.27 36.06
CA LYS A 725 32.39 15.55 37.47
C LYS A 725 33.24 14.43 38.12
N GLN A 726 32.97 13.17 37.80
CA GLN A 726 33.72 12.03 38.33
C GLN A 726 35.16 12.06 37.84
N ALA A 727 35.38 12.19 36.52
CA ALA A 727 36.73 12.30 35.95
C ALA A 727 37.52 13.50 36.49
N ALA A 728 36.87 14.64 36.73
CA ALA A 728 37.47 15.81 37.37
C ALA A 728 37.73 15.64 38.89
N THR A 729 37.10 14.66 39.52
CA THR A 729 37.37 14.28 40.91
C THR A 729 38.59 13.37 40.96
N ASP A 730 38.62 12.33 40.12
CA ASP A 730 39.68 11.31 40.11
C ASP A 730 41.04 11.92 39.74
N LEU A 731 41.09 12.90 38.82
CA LEU A 731 42.31 13.65 38.46
C LEU A 731 43.02 14.34 39.65
N LEU A 732 42.31 14.60 40.74
CA LEU A 732 42.81 15.33 41.92
C LEU A 732 42.70 14.51 43.22
N TYR A 733 42.18 13.29 43.16
CA TYR A 733 41.90 12.44 44.31
C TYR A 733 43.20 12.03 45.02
N GLY A 734 43.21 12.06 46.35
CA GLY A 734 44.38 11.77 47.19
C GLY A 734 45.46 12.87 47.17
N HIS A 735 45.66 13.56 46.04
CA HIS A 735 46.75 14.52 45.86
C HIS A 735 46.44 15.97 46.26
N LYS A 736 45.16 16.40 46.31
CA LYS A 736 44.81 17.81 46.54
C LYS A 736 43.55 18.04 47.39
N GLN A 737 43.69 18.81 48.47
CA GLN A 737 42.58 19.31 49.29
C GLN A 737 41.56 20.10 48.46
N ARG A 738 40.29 20.06 48.86
CA ARG A 738 39.17 20.59 48.07
C ARG A 738 38.37 21.63 48.85
N ARG A 739 37.98 22.73 48.20
CA ARG A 739 36.92 23.63 48.66
C ARG A 739 35.55 22.96 48.43
N ARG A 740 34.57 23.14 49.33
CA ARG A 740 33.20 22.56 49.18
C ARG A 740 32.58 22.88 47.81
N ALA A 741 32.62 24.16 47.43
CA ALA A 741 32.14 24.65 46.13
C ALA A 741 32.85 24.02 44.91
N SER A 742 34.05 23.45 45.06
CA SER A 742 34.84 22.84 43.98
C SER A 742 34.61 21.32 43.80
N LEU A 743 33.66 20.73 44.52
CA LEU A 743 33.15 19.36 44.29
C LEU A 743 31.74 19.36 43.71
N GLU A 744 30.85 20.22 44.21
CA GLU A 744 29.41 20.11 43.91
C GLU A 744 28.97 20.96 42.70
N ARG A 745 29.75 21.98 42.32
CA ARG A 745 29.52 22.88 41.18
C ARG A 745 29.23 22.13 39.87
N ASN A 746 28.36 22.70 39.04
CA ASN A 746 28.12 22.27 37.67
C ASN A 746 29.12 22.94 36.72
N PHE A 747 29.71 22.15 35.81
CA PHE A 747 30.56 22.68 34.74
C PHE A 747 29.72 23.37 33.65
N VAL A 748 30.28 24.42 33.05
CA VAL A 748 29.64 25.30 32.06
C VAL A 748 30.55 25.53 30.84
N GLY A 749 31.87 25.40 31.00
CA GLY A 749 32.85 25.72 29.96
C GLY A 749 33.09 27.23 29.85
N ASP A 750 32.14 27.97 29.29
CA ASP A 750 32.25 29.42 29.10
C ASP A 750 31.71 30.22 30.30
N TYR A 751 32.62 30.88 31.03
CA TYR A 751 32.31 31.79 32.12
C TYR A 751 32.56 33.27 31.79
N ILE A 752 32.88 33.61 30.54
CA ILE A 752 33.11 35.00 30.10
C ILE A 752 32.04 35.52 29.14
N GLY A 753 31.19 34.64 28.60
CA GLY A 753 30.06 34.97 27.75
C GLY A 753 30.49 35.30 26.33
N LEU A 754 31.26 34.41 25.70
CA LEU A 754 31.86 34.56 24.36
C LEU A 754 30.84 34.85 23.26
N ASP A 755 29.59 34.41 23.40
CA ASP A 755 28.51 34.76 22.49
C ASP A 755 28.23 36.29 22.44
N SER A 756 28.50 37.00 23.54
CA SER A 756 28.45 38.47 23.61
C SER A 756 29.74 39.18 23.20
N ARG A 757 30.82 38.44 22.86
CA ARG A 757 32.16 38.99 22.61
C ARG A 757 32.74 38.58 21.23
N PRO A 758 32.30 39.23 20.13
CA PRO A 758 32.79 38.91 18.79
C PRO A 758 34.29 39.21 18.60
N GLY A 759 34.88 40.14 19.37
CA GLY A 759 36.33 40.42 19.34
C GLY A 759 37.16 39.18 19.67
N ILE A 760 36.99 38.61 20.86
CA ILE A 760 37.59 37.34 21.27
C ILE A 760 37.34 36.22 20.25
N LYS A 761 36.10 36.05 19.75
CA LYS A 761 35.79 35.01 18.75
C LYS A 761 36.56 35.19 17.44
N ASN A 762 36.76 36.42 16.97
CA ASN A 762 37.55 36.68 15.76
C ASN A 762 39.04 36.37 15.97
N LEU A 763 39.59 36.61 17.16
CA LEU A 763 40.99 36.27 17.50
C LEU A 763 41.26 34.76 17.58
N LEU A 764 40.24 33.97 17.95
CA LEU A 764 40.35 32.51 18.12
C LEU A 764 40.09 31.72 16.83
N GLY A 765 39.49 32.35 15.81
CA GLY A 765 39.13 31.72 14.54
C GLY A 765 37.72 31.14 14.53
N ARG A 766 36.97 31.38 13.43
CA ARG A 766 35.53 31.10 13.33
C ARG A 766 35.10 29.61 13.42
N ARG A 767 36.04 28.66 13.43
CA ARG A 767 35.77 27.21 13.45
C ARG A 767 36.22 26.50 14.73
N ASP A 768 37.02 27.15 15.58
CA ASP A 768 37.59 26.50 16.76
C ASP A 768 36.56 26.37 17.88
N LYS A 769 36.20 25.14 18.23
CA LYS A 769 35.31 24.88 19.37
C LYS A 769 36.04 25.18 20.68
N ILE A 770 35.42 26.05 21.48
CA ILE A 770 35.90 26.43 22.80
C ILE A 770 35.35 25.44 23.83
N PHE A 771 36.22 24.96 24.72
CA PHE A 771 35.89 23.97 25.75
C PHE A 771 35.96 24.54 27.18
N PHE A 772 36.66 25.65 27.39
CA PHE A 772 36.69 26.38 28.66
C PHE A 772 37.08 27.85 28.43
N ALA A 773 36.49 28.79 29.18
CA ALA A 773 36.89 30.19 29.21
C ALA A 773 36.66 30.85 30.59
N GLU A 774 37.69 31.50 31.17
CA GLU A 774 37.63 32.20 32.47
C GLU A 774 38.47 33.49 32.47
N VAL A 775 38.08 34.52 33.23
CA VAL A 775 38.94 35.69 33.51
C VAL A 775 39.87 35.38 34.69
N VAL A 776 41.13 35.06 34.39
CA VAL A 776 42.13 34.59 35.36
C VAL A 776 43.05 35.69 35.85
N LYS A 777 43.59 35.55 37.07
CA LYS A 777 44.70 36.38 37.59
C LYS A 777 46.02 35.77 37.12
N LYS A 778 46.78 36.47 36.27
CA LYS A 778 48.11 36.05 35.78
C LYS A 778 49.22 36.86 36.45
N TYR A 779 50.23 36.19 37.00
CA TYR A 779 51.33 36.84 37.72
C TYR A 779 52.59 37.02 36.84
N ASP A 780 53.43 38.00 37.17
CA ASP A 780 54.68 38.32 36.44
C ASP A 780 55.97 37.98 37.22
N ARG A 781 57.13 38.37 36.71
CA ARG A 781 58.46 38.11 37.34
C ARG A 781 58.72 38.86 38.66
N ARG A 782 57.83 39.77 39.05
CA ARG A 782 57.78 40.51 40.31
C ARG A 782 56.53 40.11 41.14
N PHE A 783 55.83 39.05 40.75
CA PHE A 783 54.53 38.63 41.29
C PHE A 783 53.44 39.71 41.23
N LYS A 784 53.54 40.68 40.31
CA LYS A 784 52.45 41.63 40.05
C LYS A 784 51.32 40.92 39.29
N MET A 785 50.11 41.01 39.82
CA MET A 785 48.91 40.42 39.23
C MET A 785 48.40 41.26 38.05
N CYS A 786 47.96 40.60 36.98
CA CYS A 786 47.21 41.20 35.88
C CYS A 786 46.11 40.26 35.39
N ARG A 787 44.91 40.78 35.10
CA ARG A 787 43.80 39.95 34.57
C ARG A 787 44.06 39.54 33.12
N ARG A 788 43.69 38.31 32.76
CA ARG A 788 43.74 37.75 31.40
C ARG A 788 42.51 36.90 31.16
N ASP A 789 42.01 36.87 29.94
CA ASP A 789 40.93 35.98 29.55
C ASP A 789 41.60 34.69 29.03
N LEU A 790 41.51 33.61 29.81
CA LEU A 790 42.06 32.29 29.50
C LEU A 790 41.03 31.52 28.67
N VAL A 791 41.42 30.99 27.51
CA VAL A 791 40.52 30.21 26.64
C VAL A 791 41.19 28.91 26.18
N LEU A 792 40.49 27.79 26.34
CA LEU A 792 40.88 26.46 25.88
C LEU A 792 40.10 26.07 24.62
N THR A 793 40.83 25.68 23.58
CA THR A 793 40.29 25.16 22.31
C THR A 793 40.63 23.68 22.14
N GLY A 794 40.40 23.09 20.97
CA GLY A 794 40.69 21.68 20.71
C GLY A 794 42.17 21.30 20.77
N ASN A 795 43.08 22.24 20.46
CA ASN A 795 44.53 22.00 20.31
C ASN A 795 45.41 23.07 20.99
N CYS A 796 44.83 24.21 21.42
CA CYS A 796 45.58 25.37 21.91
C CYS A 796 44.96 25.98 23.17
N LEU A 797 45.84 26.56 23.99
CA LEU A 797 45.51 27.40 25.13
C LEU A 797 45.89 28.86 24.84
N TYR A 798 44.96 29.79 25.04
CA TYR A 798 45.13 31.22 24.78
C TYR A 798 45.04 32.03 26.08
N LEU A 799 45.93 33.00 26.26
CA LEU A 799 45.82 34.06 27.27
C LEU A 799 45.64 35.39 26.54
N ILE A 800 44.41 35.88 26.51
CA ILE A 800 44.05 37.16 25.89
C ILE A 800 44.12 38.27 26.94
N GLY A 801 44.49 39.47 26.51
CA GLY A 801 44.55 40.65 27.37
C GLY A 801 44.35 41.93 26.57
N ARG A 802 43.99 43.01 27.25
CA ARG A 802 43.68 44.28 26.61
C ARG A 802 44.95 45.09 26.32
N ALA A 803 44.91 45.93 25.29
CA ALA A 803 45.96 46.87 24.92
C ALA A 803 45.35 48.24 24.61
N GLU A 804 45.96 49.33 25.06
CA GLU A 804 45.55 50.68 24.66
C GLU A 804 46.14 51.02 23.28
N LYS A 805 45.28 51.32 22.30
CA LYS A 805 45.71 51.92 21.03
C LYS A 805 45.68 53.45 21.17
N THR A 806 46.85 54.09 21.10
CA THR A 806 46.93 55.55 20.96
C THR A 806 46.87 55.91 19.48
N LYS A 807 45.70 56.35 19.00
CA LYS A 807 45.63 57.12 17.75
C LYS A 807 46.37 58.45 17.96
N LYS A 808 47.34 58.76 17.10
CA LYS A 808 47.88 60.12 16.94
C LYS A 808 47.03 60.86 15.89
N ASP A 809 45.85 61.32 16.30
CA ASP A 809 45.10 62.32 15.55
C ASP A 809 45.46 63.73 16.09
N PRO A 810 46.15 64.59 15.33
CA PRO A 810 46.54 65.93 15.79
C PRO A 810 45.34 66.88 15.78
N GLY A 811 44.51 66.79 16.82
CA GLY A 811 43.36 67.68 17.05
C GLY A 811 42.20 67.03 17.81
N ALA A 812 42.13 65.70 17.85
CA ALA A 812 41.02 64.99 18.48
C ALA A 812 41.25 64.67 19.98
N ARG A 813 40.20 64.80 20.78
CA ARG A 813 40.18 64.50 22.22
C ARG A 813 40.57 63.02 22.45
N ARG A 814 41.59 62.75 23.28
CA ARG A 814 42.15 61.39 23.53
C ARG A 814 41.08 60.37 23.97
N GLN A 815 40.52 59.62 23.03
CA GLN A 815 39.60 58.52 23.32
C GLN A 815 40.39 57.21 23.54
N ARG A 816 40.37 56.70 24.78
CA ARG A 816 41.03 55.44 25.14
C ARG A 816 40.24 54.23 24.62
N LEU A 817 40.60 53.76 23.43
CA LEU A 817 40.11 52.48 22.90
C LEU A 817 41.03 51.34 23.34
N SER A 818 40.47 50.40 24.11
CA SER A 818 41.17 49.19 24.54
C SER A 818 40.82 48.01 23.64
N GLU A 819 41.80 47.52 22.88
CA GLU A 819 41.66 46.39 21.95
C GLU A 819 42.00 45.06 22.64
N GLU A 820 41.31 43.99 22.26
CA GLU A 820 41.60 42.63 22.74
C GLU A 820 42.75 42.04 21.92
N VAL A 821 43.79 41.51 22.59
CA VAL A 821 45.01 41.03 21.94
C VAL A 821 45.49 39.73 22.61
N ILE A 822 45.82 38.72 21.82
CA ILE A 822 46.46 37.49 22.32
C ILE A 822 47.82 37.86 22.93
N LYS A 823 48.00 37.61 24.24
CA LYS A 823 49.26 37.85 24.97
C LYS A 823 50.10 36.57 25.13
N ARG A 824 49.51 35.39 24.92
CA ARG A 824 50.19 34.10 24.75
C ARG A 824 49.25 33.13 24.03
N LYS A 825 49.79 32.34 23.11
CA LYS A 825 49.20 31.09 22.60
C LYS A 825 50.17 29.97 22.97
N LEU A 826 49.66 28.82 23.38
CA LEU A 826 50.41 27.59 23.59
C LEU A 826 49.69 26.47 22.83
N THR A 827 50.38 25.74 21.95
CA THR A 827 49.87 24.42 21.51
C THR A 827 50.11 23.41 22.64
N PHE A 828 49.40 22.28 22.63
CA PHE A 828 49.60 21.27 23.67
C PHE A 828 51.01 20.67 23.64
N ASP A 829 51.62 20.53 22.46
CA ASP A 829 52.99 20.03 22.26
C ASP A 829 54.05 20.87 22.98
N GLN A 830 53.80 22.18 23.12
CA GLN A 830 54.72 23.11 23.78
C GLN A 830 54.70 22.98 25.31
N ILE A 831 53.67 22.35 25.89
CA ILE A 831 53.48 22.20 27.33
C ILE A 831 54.26 20.96 27.81
N SER A 832 55.00 21.11 28.90
CA SER A 832 55.81 20.02 29.48
C SER A 832 55.10 19.33 30.65
N HIS A 833 54.49 20.11 31.54
CA HIS A 833 53.69 19.65 32.66
C HIS A 833 52.89 20.80 33.28
N VAL A 834 51.99 20.45 34.19
CA VAL A 834 51.27 21.38 35.07
C VAL A 834 51.69 21.13 36.52
N SER A 835 51.87 22.18 37.31
CA SER A 835 52.17 22.07 38.75
C SER A 835 51.10 22.74 39.62
N LEU A 836 50.79 22.10 40.76
CA LEU A 836 49.74 22.44 41.72
C LEU A 836 50.26 22.28 43.16
N SER A 837 49.70 23.01 44.13
CA SER A 837 49.91 22.69 45.56
C SER A 837 49.00 21.53 46.01
N THR A 838 49.24 20.95 47.19
CA THR A 838 48.34 19.96 47.80
C THR A 838 47.20 20.60 48.62
N LEU A 839 47.23 21.92 48.87
CA LEU A 839 46.24 22.67 49.66
C LEU A 839 45.05 23.14 48.81
N GLN A 840 44.03 23.76 49.43
CA GLN A 840 42.80 24.22 48.76
C GLN A 840 42.93 25.56 48.01
N ASP A 841 44.03 25.76 47.29
CA ASP A 841 44.35 26.97 46.51
C ASP A 841 43.68 27.00 45.13
N ASP A 842 43.64 28.19 44.50
CA ASP A 842 43.23 28.43 43.09
C ASP A 842 44.41 28.53 42.09
N PHE A 843 45.66 28.47 42.55
CA PHE A 843 46.86 28.61 41.73
C PHE A 843 47.17 27.40 40.84
N ILE A 844 47.76 27.67 39.68
CA ILE A 844 48.23 26.67 38.72
C ILE A 844 49.46 27.22 38.00
N ILE A 845 50.45 26.36 37.74
CA ILE A 845 51.58 26.71 36.90
C ILE A 845 51.55 25.82 35.67
N ILE A 846 51.46 26.45 34.49
CA ILE A 846 51.54 25.76 33.20
C ILE A 846 52.96 25.95 32.68
N HIS A 847 53.74 24.87 32.61
CA HIS A 847 55.14 24.89 32.20
C HIS A 847 55.24 24.59 30.70
N ALA A 848 55.98 25.39 29.95
CA ALA A 848 56.39 25.02 28.60
C ALA A 848 57.65 24.14 28.63
N LYS A 849 58.01 23.51 27.51
CA LYS A 849 59.26 22.76 27.35
C LYS A 849 60.47 23.71 27.29
N GLU A 850 60.45 24.62 26.32
CA GLU A 850 61.59 25.48 25.98
C GLU A 850 61.36 26.97 26.30
N ASP A 851 60.19 27.32 26.84
CA ASP A 851 59.78 28.71 27.09
C ASP A 851 59.29 28.92 28.55
N TYR A 852 58.95 30.15 28.92
CA TYR A 852 58.54 30.51 30.28
C TYR A 852 57.20 29.91 30.71
N ALA A 853 57.09 29.65 32.01
CA ALA A 853 55.88 29.13 32.62
C ALA A 853 54.86 30.24 32.92
N SER A 854 53.57 29.88 32.92
CA SER A 854 52.48 30.79 33.29
C SER A 854 51.93 30.43 34.66
N LEU A 855 52.31 31.24 35.67
CA LEU A 855 51.68 31.25 36.99
C LEU A 855 50.33 31.98 36.89
N LEU A 856 49.25 31.23 37.07
CA LEU A 856 47.86 31.70 37.02
C LEU A 856 47.14 31.36 38.33
N GLN A 857 46.03 32.05 38.60
CA GLN A 857 45.06 31.69 39.62
C GLN A 857 43.66 31.70 38.97
N LEU A 858 42.97 30.56 39.08
CA LEU A 858 41.70 30.19 38.43
C LEU A 858 40.70 29.74 39.50
N MET A 859 39.50 30.32 39.53
CA MET A 859 38.43 29.86 40.42
C MET A 859 37.83 28.52 39.96
N PHE A 860 37.85 28.22 38.65
CA PHE A 860 37.26 27.00 38.09
C PHE A 860 38.34 25.99 37.69
N LYS A 861 39.48 26.01 38.39
CA LYS A 861 40.67 25.20 38.14
C LYS A 861 40.40 23.69 37.97
N THR A 862 39.49 23.10 38.75
CA THR A 862 39.08 21.69 38.60
C THR A 862 38.50 21.40 37.22
N GLU A 863 37.63 22.28 36.74
CA GLU A 863 36.93 22.16 35.46
C GLU A 863 37.91 22.41 34.30
N PHE A 864 38.73 23.47 34.42
CA PHE A 864 39.82 23.74 33.48
C PHE A 864 40.77 22.54 33.34
N LEU A 865 41.23 21.97 34.46
CA LEU A 865 42.14 20.81 34.45
C LEU A 865 41.48 19.57 33.84
N SER A 866 40.20 19.30 34.13
CA SER A 866 39.49 18.17 33.52
C SER A 866 39.36 18.33 32.01
N ALA A 867 38.91 19.51 31.55
CA ALA A 867 38.79 19.81 30.12
C ALA A 867 40.17 19.80 29.42
N PHE A 868 41.19 20.37 30.05
CA PHE A 868 42.54 20.46 29.49
C PHE A 868 43.23 19.08 29.43
N SER A 869 43.25 18.30 30.51
CA SER A 869 43.81 16.93 30.50
C SER A 869 43.12 16.05 29.46
N LYS A 870 41.80 16.16 29.33
CA LYS A 870 41.03 15.43 28.31
C LYS A 870 41.42 15.84 26.89
N LYS A 871 41.52 17.14 26.60
CA LYS A 871 41.92 17.64 25.27
C LYS A 871 43.40 17.41 24.94
N TYR A 872 44.27 17.45 25.94
CA TYR A 872 45.67 17.04 25.80
C TYR A 872 45.75 15.56 25.39
N PHE A 873 45.04 14.67 26.08
CA PHE A 873 45.00 13.23 25.74
C PHE A 873 44.38 12.96 24.36
N GLU A 874 43.23 13.57 24.05
CA GLU A 874 42.57 13.42 22.73
C GLU A 874 43.43 13.90 21.55
N GLN A 875 44.38 14.81 21.77
CA GLN A 875 45.23 15.39 20.73
C GLN A 875 46.62 14.72 20.61
N LEU A 876 47.15 14.16 21.71
CA LEU A 876 48.54 13.67 21.81
C LEU A 876 48.66 12.20 22.25
N GLY A 877 47.55 11.50 22.44
CA GLY A 877 47.52 10.06 22.79
C GLY A 877 47.99 9.70 24.20
N HIS A 878 48.63 10.63 24.92
CA HIS A 878 49.19 10.40 26.26
C HIS A 878 48.65 11.39 27.30
N ALA A 879 48.69 10.99 28.58
CA ALA A 879 48.17 11.80 29.67
C ALA A 879 49.02 13.07 29.92
N LEU A 880 48.36 14.14 30.35
CA LEU A 880 49.02 15.37 30.83
C LEU A 880 49.76 15.10 32.14
N ASN A 881 51.05 15.43 32.21
CA ASN A 881 51.84 15.33 33.43
C ASN A 881 51.40 16.41 34.44
N ILE A 882 50.83 16.01 35.57
CA ILE A 882 50.42 16.91 36.67
C ILE A 882 51.26 16.59 37.91
N ARG A 883 51.90 17.60 38.47
CA ARG A 883 52.78 17.50 39.65
C ARG A 883 52.19 18.24 40.84
N PHE A 884 52.31 17.65 42.03
CA PHE A 884 51.79 18.20 43.27
C PHE A 884 52.94 18.47 44.26
N SER A 885 53.11 19.71 44.69
CA SER A 885 54.10 20.11 45.71
C SER A 885 53.73 21.46 46.31
N ASN A 886 53.98 21.63 47.62
CA ASN A 886 53.79 22.92 48.29
C ASN A 886 54.98 23.87 48.11
N ASN A 887 56.06 23.43 47.46
CA ASN A 887 57.14 24.28 46.97
C ASN A 887 57.20 24.13 45.43
N LEU A 888 56.70 25.12 44.69
CA LEU A 888 56.65 25.11 43.23
C LEU A 888 57.68 26.07 42.64
N GLU A 889 58.52 25.61 41.72
CA GLU A 889 59.50 26.45 41.02
C GLU A 889 59.16 26.59 39.53
N PHE A 890 59.32 27.81 38.97
CA PHE A 890 58.95 28.09 37.59
C PHE A 890 59.89 29.08 36.89
N LYS A 891 60.16 28.85 35.60
CA LYS A 891 60.95 29.73 34.72
C LYS A 891 60.14 30.99 34.37
N VAL A 892 60.70 32.19 34.55
CA VAL A 892 60.07 33.45 34.14
C VAL A 892 60.52 33.92 32.76
N LYS A 893 59.68 34.75 32.10
CA LYS A 893 59.99 35.35 30.80
C LYS A 893 61.25 36.20 30.87
N LYS A 894 62.19 35.95 29.95
CA LYS A 894 63.39 36.77 29.74
C LYS A 894 62.97 38.13 29.15
N GLU A 895 63.17 39.20 29.92
CA GLU A 895 62.89 40.59 29.50
C GLU A 895 64.09 41.47 29.85
N GLY A 896 64.77 41.97 28.81
CA GLY A 896 66.04 42.72 28.91
C GLY A 896 67.28 41.84 29.10
N TRP A 897 68.45 42.49 29.08
CA TRP A 897 69.70 41.90 29.61
C TRP A 897 69.50 41.50 31.08
N GLY A 898 70.07 40.36 31.49
CA GLY A 898 69.88 39.78 32.84
C GLY A 898 68.48 39.21 33.15
N GLY A 899 67.55 39.16 32.19
CA GLY A 899 66.13 38.89 32.47
C GLY A 899 65.71 37.43 32.74
N GLY A 900 66.58 36.43 32.57
CA GLY A 900 66.21 35.01 32.61
C GLY A 900 66.56 34.31 33.93
N GLY A 901 65.60 33.57 34.52
CA GLY A 901 65.82 32.79 35.75
C GLY A 901 64.52 32.18 36.28
N THR A 902 64.56 31.67 37.51
CA THR A 902 63.40 31.04 38.17
C THR A 902 62.79 31.89 39.28
N ARG A 903 61.60 31.48 39.72
CA ARG A 903 60.85 31.99 40.88
C ARG A 903 60.20 30.82 41.60
N GLN A 904 60.02 30.95 42.92
CA GLN A 904 59.34 29.94 43.73
C GLN A 904 58.00 30.47 44.25
N VAL A 905 57.02 29.57 44.37
CA VAL A 905 55.77 29.78 45.10
C VAL A 905 55.71 28.74 46.22
N LYS A 906 55.63 29.20 47.46
CA LYS A 906 55.57 28.34 48.65
C LYS A 906 54.18 28.43 49.28
N PHE A 907 53.56 27.29 49.53
CA PHE A 907 52.21 27.17 50.06
C PHE A 907 52.25 26.67 51.51
N SER A 908 51.60 27.41 52.41
CA SER A 908 51.57 27.11 53.85
C SER A 908 50.14 27.22 54.38
N MET A 909 49.74 26.29 55.26
CA MET A 909 48.39 26.24 55.82
C MET A 909 48.29 27.07 57.11
N THR A 910 47.23 27.85 57.28
CA THR A 910 46.83 28.46 58.57
C THR A 910 45.74 27.64 59.26
N GLY A 911 45.64 27.77 60.58
CA GLY A 911 44.53 27.20 61.36
C GLY A 911 43.23 28.02 61.29
N TYR A 912 43.24 29.20 60.65
CA TYR A 912 42.12 30.12 60.54
C TYR A 912 42.16 30.93 59.24
N GLY A 913 41.00 31.46 58.83
CA GLY A 913 40.80 32.32 57.66
C GLY A 913 40.60 31.57 56.33
N ASP A 914 39.53 31.89 55.61
CA ASP A 914 39.19 31.26 54.31
C ASP A 914 39.86 31.94 53.09
N GLU A 915 40.35 33.18 53.24
CA GLU A 915 40.97 33.94 52.13
C GLU A 915 42.48 33.70 52.00
N GLU A 916 42.99 33.71 50.76
CA GLU A 916 44.42 33.51 50.51
C GLU A 916 45.26 34.78 50.78
N THR A 917 46.22 34.71 51.72
CA THR A 917 47.13 35.82 52.03
C THR A 917 48.45 35.66 51.26
N LEU A 918 48.84 36.69 50.51
CA LEU A 918 50.02 36.70 49.64
C LEU A 918 51.15 37.55 50.23
N LYS A 919 52.30 36.93 50.55
CA LYS A 919 53.50 37.62 51.07
C LYS A 919 54.71 37.38 50.16
N ILE A 920 55.12 38.41 49.42
CA ILE A 920 56.30 38.37 48.55
C ILE A 920 57.57 38.54 49.39
N ASN A 921 58.53 37.63 49.22
CA ASN A 921 59.88 37.73 49.78
C ASN A 921 60.91 37.50 48.65
N GLY A 922 61.40 38.58 48.05
CA GLY A 922 62.40 38.54 46.98
C GLY A 922 61.99 37.72 45.76
N LYS A 923 62.61 36.55 45.58
CA LYS A 923 62.31 35.60 44.48
C LYS A 923 61.18 34.60 44.81
N ILE A 924 60.60 34.67 46.01
CA ILE A 924 59.61 33.74 46.54
C ILE A 924 58.26 34.45 46.77
N LEU A 925 57.16 33.84 46.33
CA LEU A 925 55.80 34.20 46.73
C LEU A 925 55.32 33.19 47.77
N ASN A 926 55.06 33.63 48.99
CA ASN A 926 54.45 32.80 50.02
C ASN A 926 52.93 32.99 49.96
N VAL A 927 52.20 31.87 49.86
CA VAL A 927 50.74 31.80 49.75
C VAL A 927 50.22 31.08 50.99
N ILE A 928 49.49 31.82 51.83
CA ILE A 928 48.97 31.35 53.11
C ILE A 928 47.47 31.10 52.96
N ILE A 929 46.98 29.92 53.37
CA ILE A 929 45.62 29.45 53.06
C ILE A 929 45.03 28.64 54.23
N GLY A 930 43.76 28.84 54.57
CA GLY A 930 43.05 28.03 55.57
C GLY A 930 42.83 26.55 55.18
N PRO A 931 42.33 25.73 56.11
CA PRO A 931 42.24 24.28 55.96
C PRO A 931 41.12 23.86 54.99
N GLY A 932 41.46 23.04 53.99
CA GLY A 932 40.49 22.48 53.05
C GLY A 932 39.93 21.12 53.46
N MET A 933 38.93 20.64 52.73
CA MET A 933 38.47 19.25 52.88
C MET A 933 39.58 18.28 52.49
N PRO A 934 39.64 17.07 53.10
CA PRO A 934 40.64 16.04 52.78
C PRO A 934 40.78 15.78 51.28
N SER A 935 41.98 15.44 50.82
CA SER A 935 42.23 15.17 49.39
C SER A 935 41.49 13.94 48.84
N THR A 936 40.99 13.08 49.72
CA THR A 936 40.11 11.95 49.40
C THR A 936 38.61 12.34 49.31
N SER A 937 38.27 13.62 49.44
CA SER A 937 36.87 14.09 49.38
C SER A 937 36.30 13.96 47.96
N ARG A 938 35.18 13.25 47.83
CA ARG A 938 34.44 13.07 46.56
C ARG A 938 33.13 13.86 46.58
N PRO A 939 32.55 14.22 45.41
CA PRO A 939 31.23 14.85 45.35
C PRO A 939 30.19 13.98 46.06
N SER A 940 29.24 14.62 46.73
CA SER A 940 28.10 13.93 47.32
C SER A 940 27.32 13.19 46.23
N ARG A 941 27.18 11.87 46.35
CA ARG A 941 26.17 11.14 45.57
C ARG A 941 24.82 11.62 46.08
N LEU A 942 24.14 12.45 45.30
CA LEU A 942 22.72 12.77 45.51
C LEU A 942 21.90 11.48 45.38
N SER A 943 21.74 10.78 46.50
CA SER A 943 20.98 9.56 46.59
C SER A 943 19.52 9.86 46.23
N GLY A 944 18.96 9.06 45.32
CA GLY A 944 17.53 9.09 44.98
C GLY A 944 16.63 8.55 46.09
N ALA A 945 17.04 8.71 47.35
CA ALA A 945 16.32 8.27 48.53
C ALA A 945 15.08 9.15 48.72
N ARG A 946 13.94 8.67 48.21
CA ARG A 946 12.62 9.11 48.71
C ARG A 946 12.55 8.74 50.19
N THR A 947 12.86 9.68 51.07
CA THR A 947 12.45 9.59 52.47
C THR A 947 10.95 9.78 52.55
N THR A 948 10.20 8.70 52.35
CA THR A 948 8.80 8.57 52.78
C THR A 948 8.73 8.48 54.29
N GLY A 949 9.24 9.53 54.96
CA GLY A 949 9.07 9.73 56.40
C GLY A 949 7.69 10.29 56.64
N THR A 950 6.81 9.46 57.19
CA THR A 950 5.46 9.83 57.63
C THR A 950 5.53 10.86 58.75
N ARG A 951 5.57 12.15 58.40
CA ARG A 951 5.32 13.23 59.36
C ARG A 951 3.84 13.22 59.74
N SER A 952 3.56 12.60 60.88
CA SER A 952 2.29 12.81 61.58
C SER A 952 2.13 14.30 61.88
N PHE A 953 1.06 14.90 61.38
CA PHE A 953 0.67 16.26 61.76
C PHE A 953 -0.15 16.20 63.06
N ASN A 954 0.55 16.18 64.19
CA ASN A 954 -0.09 16.51 65.46
C ASN A 954 -0.51 17.97 65.44
N ASN A 955 -1.81 18.21 65.29
CA ASN A 955 -2.42 19.51 65.52
C ASN A 955 -2.39 19.81 67.03
N ASN A 956 -1.48 20.68 67.48
CA ASN A 956 -1.54 21.32 68.79
C ASN A 956 -0.60 22.55 68.84
N ASN A 957 -1.14 23.74 68.59
CA ASN A 957 -1.41 24.70 69.67
C ASN A 957 -1.81 26.09 69.16
N ASN A 958 -2.87 26.61 69.78
CA ASN A 958 -3.05 27.98 70.26
C ASN A 958 -2.04 29.04 69.77
N ASN A 959 -2.49 29.89 68.85
CA ASN A 959 -1.88 31.20 68.63
C ASN A 959 -2.38 32.17 69.71
N SER A 960 -1.49 32.96 70.32
CA SER A 960 -1.87 34.02 71.28
C SER A 960 -1.13 35.33 70.99
N ASN A 961 -1.75 36.45 71.38
CA ASN A 961 -1.50 37.78 70.81
C ASN A 961 -0.14 38.41 71.16
N LYS A 962 0.45 39.15 70.18
CA LYS A 962 1.01 40.53 70.22
C LYS A 962 1.94 40.74 69.00
N SER A 963 1.80 41.75 68.13
CA SER A 963 2.01 43.21 68.29
C SER A 963 3.46 43.58 68.68
N ILE A 964 4.16 44.58 68.10
CA ILE A 964 3.69 45.76 67.34
C ILE A 964 4.83 46.42 66.50
N ASN A 965 4.45 47.22 65.47
CA ASN A 965 5.15 48.32 64.74
C ASN A 965 6.62 48.27 64.22
N GLN A 966 6.76 48.61 62.92
CA GLN A 966 7.59 49.69 62.28
C GLN A 966 9.08 49.88 62.69
N SER A 967 10.06 50.11 61.79
CA SER A 967 10.06 51.09 60.67
C SER A 967 11.30 50.97 59.73
N ASN A 968 11.18 51.54 58.51
CA ASN A 968 12.15 52.25 57.62
C ASN A 968 13.70 52.11 57.77
N SER A 969 14.54 52.22 56.73
CA SER A 969 14.36 52.36 55.26
C SER A 969 15.71 52.32 54.49
N ASN A 970 15.67 52.39 53.14
CA ASN A 970 16.76 52.71 52.19
C ASN A 970 17.83 51.61 51.91
N ALA A 971 18.50 51.53 50.75
CA ALA A 971 18.57 52.48 49.61
C ALA A 971 18.61 51.82 48.21
N TYR A 972 17.85 52.42 47.28
CA TYR A 972 18.09 52.64 45.84
C TYR A 972 18.59 51.57 44.85
N ARG A 973 17.84 51.48 43.74
CA ARG A 973 18.24 50.97 42.41
C ARG A 973 17.83 52.02 41.35
N PRO A 974 18.72 52.52 40.47
CA PRO A 974 18.34 53.43 39.39
C PRO A 974 17.46 52.76 38.30
N THR A 975 16.76 53.58 37.52
CA THR A 975 15.61 53.20 36.67
C THR A 975 15.74 53.76 35.22
N VAL A 976 14.59 53.92 34.53
CA VAL A 976 14.38 54.44 33.15
C VAL A 976 14.71 53.43 32.03
N GLY A 977 13.82 53.16 31.06
CA GLY A 977 12.41 53.58 30.84
C GLY A 977 12.01 53.29 29.38
N GLY A 978 10.74 53.18 28.97
CA GLY A 978 9.44 53.25 29.66
C GLY A 978 8.30 53.41 28.62
N VAL A 979 7.05 53.63 29.07
CA VAL A 979 5.92 54.24 28.30
C VAL A 979 5.36 53.39 27.12
N THR A 980 4.05 53.12 26.90
CA THR A 980 2.71 53.30 27.55
C THR A 980 1.72 52.41 26.74
N SER A 981 0.49 52.02 27.11
CA SER A 981 -0.35 51.94 28.34
C SER A 981 -1.64 51.14 27.93
N SER A 982 -2.88 51.21 28.45
CA SER A 982 -3.57 51.91 29.57
C SER A 982 -4.98 51.31 29.76
N ASN A 983 -5.36 51.06 31.02
CA ASN A 983 -6.69 51.32 31.64
C ASN A 983 -7.93 50.50 31.18
N ILE A 984 -8.99 50.29 31.99
CA ILE A 984 -9.31 50.85 33.33
C ILE A 984 -9.99 49.80 34.27
N TYR A 985 -10.26 50.21 35.51
CA TYR A 985 -10.86 49.54 36.69
C TYR A 985 -12.29 48.93 36.47
N ASP A 986 -12.95 48.21 37.40
CA ASP A 986 -12.91 48.28 38.88
C ASP A 986 -13.35 46.99 39.65
N ASN A 987 -13.43 47.09 40.98
CA ASN A 987 -13.62 46.02 41.98
C ASN A 987 -15.06 45.90 42.51
N ALA A 988 -15.43 44.72 43.06
CA ALA A 988 -16.21 44.57 44.30
C ALA A 988 -16.27 43.10 44.79
N ASP A 989 -16.00 42.87 46.09
CA ASP A 989 -16.30 41.61 46.80
C ASP A 989 -17.67 41.69 47.50
N THR A 990 -18.41 40.59 47.62
CA THR A 990 -19.24 40.34 48.82
C THR A 990 -19.46 38.85 49.10
N ILE A 991 -19.60 38.50 50.38
CA ILE A 991 -19.62 37.14 50.95
C ILE A 991 -21.06 36.62 51.11
N GLY A 992 -21.32 35.32 50.90
CA GLY A 992 -22.62 34.68 51.15
C GLY A 992 -22.54 33.16 51.35
N SER A 993 -22.94 32.66 52.53
CA SER A 993 -22.65 31.30 53.02
C SER A 993 -23.66 30.19 52.65
N ARG A 994 -23.15 28.94 52.66
CA ARG A 994 -23.84 27.64 52.95
C ARG A 994 -24.85 27.73 54.12
N PRO A 995 -25.75 26.73 54.38
CA PRO A 995 -25.98 25.38 53.78
C PRO A 995 -27.47 25.25 53.28
N PRO A 996 -28.26 24.13 53.35
CA PRO A 996 -28.05 22.69 53.62
C PRO A 996 -28.73 21.72 52.59
N ILE A 997 -29.23 20.57 53.07
CA ILE A 997 -29.85 19.38 52.40
C ILE A 997 -30.96 18.88 53.38
N PRO A 998 -32.20 18.46 52.98
CA PRO A 998 -32.48 17.02 52.80
C PRO A 998 -33.64 16.55 51.87
N SER A 999 -33.48 15.28 51.50
CA SER A 999 -34.37 14.22 50.96
C SER A 999 -35.91 14.30 50.95
N SER A 1000 -36.46 13.56 49.97
CA SER A 1000 -37.59 12.59 50.05
C SER A 1000 -38.92 12.90 49.33
N THR A 1001 -39.37 11.90 48.55
CA THR A 1001 -40.71 11.61 48.02
C THR A 1001 -41.58 10.96 49.12
N PRO A 1002 -42.95 11.03 49.15
CA PRO A 1002 -43.80 10.55 48.04
C PRO A 1002 -45.25 11.10 47.84
N ARG A 1003 -45.75 10.92 46.59
CA ARG A 1003 -47.09 10.46 46.13
C ARG A 1003 -48.43 10.94 46.79
N ALA A 1004 -49.24 11.62 45.96
CA ALA A 1004 -50.73 11.60 45.81
C ALA A 1004 -51.71 12.49 46.65
N SER A 1005 -52.30 13.49 45.96
CA SER A 1005 -53.76 13.76 45.75
C SER A 1005 -54.69 14.15 46.94
N PRO A 1006 -55.96 14.63 46.75
CA PRO A 1006 -56.78 14.85 45.53
C PRO A 1006 -57.55 16.22 45.45
N ALA A 1007 -58.61 16.28 44.61
CA ALA A 1007 -59.74 17.26 44.52
C ALA A 1007 -59.57 18.58 43.70
N ALA A 1008 -60.57 19.10 42.94
CA ALA A 1008 -61.86 18.54 42.44
C ALA A 1008 -62.55 19.42 41.32
N ALA A 1009 -63.63 18.86 40.73
CA ALA A 1009 -64.83 19.50 40.08
C ALA A 1009 -64.90 19.78 38.55
N GLY A 1010 -66.02 19.37 37.90
CA GLY A 1010 -66.54 19.92 36.62
C GLY A 1010 -67.04 18.91 35.52
N ALA A 1011 -68.34 18.59 35.46
CA ALA A 1011 -69.06 17.86 34.37
C ALA A 1011 -70.55 18.31 34.31
N PRO A 1012 -71.41 18.10 33.26
CA PRO A 1012 -71.90 16.79 32.72
C PRO A 1012 -72.08 16.68 31.16
N ILE A 1013 -71.98 15.53 30.45
CA ILE A 1013 -72.88 14.33 30.19
C ILE A 1013 -74.00 14.47 29.12
N ASN A 1014 -73.90 13.74 27.97
CA ASN A 1014 -74.83 12.67 27.52
C ASN A 1014 -74.38 11.92 26.23
N THR A 1015 -74.94 10.72 25.92
CA THR A 1015 -74.48 9.78 24.84
C THR A 1015 -75.62 9.07 24.07
N PRO A 1016 -75.32 8.38 22.93
CA PRO A 1016 -75.50 6.91 22.80
C PRO A 1016 -74.50 6.21 21.80
N VAL A 1017 -74.73 5.03 21.17
CA VAL A 1017 -74.66 3.62 21.67
C VAL A 1017 -74.20 2.61 20.55
N ILE A 1018 -73.16 1.80 20.84
CA ILE A 1018 -72.85 0.35 20.55
C ILE A 1018 -73.24 -0.36 19.20
N SER A 1019 -72.34 -1.27 18.74
CA SER A 1019 -72.51 -2.43 17.79
C SER A 1019 -72.39 -2.16 16.28
N SER A 1020 -72.07 -3.08 15.35
CA SER A 1020 -71.42 -4.43 15.37
C SER A 1020 -70.69 -4.67 14.00
N GLY A 1021 -70.45 -5.91 13.53
CA GLY A 1021 -69.57 -6.21 12.36
C GLY A 1021 -70.14 -7.09 11.23
N LEU A 1022 -69.24 -7.68 10.41
CA LEU A 1022 -69.39 -8.63 9.27
C LEU A 1022 -69.28 -8.09 7.82
N ARG A 1023 -68.82 -8.99 6.91
CA ARG A 1023 -68.71 -8.84 5.43
C ARG A 1023 -70.02 -9.26 4.73
N PRO A 1024 -70.24 -8.90 3.45
CA PRO A 1024 -70.04 -9.87 2.34
C PRO A 1024 -69.37 -9.25 1.08
N ALA A 1025 -69.45 -9.89 -0.10
CA ALA A 1025 -68.62 -9.56 -1.29
C ALA A 1025 -69.25 -9.91 -2.68
N LEU A 1026 -68.65 -9.36 -3.77
CA LEU A 1026 -68.71 -9.77 -5.21
C LEU A 1026 -70.06 -9.63 -5.98
N PRO A 1027 -70.12 -9.77 -7.33
CA PRO A 1027 -69.06 -9.76 -8.36
C PRO A 1027 -69.07 -8.42 -9.17
N PRO A 1028 -69.48 -8.20 -10.47
CA PRO A 1028 -69.80 -9.05 -11.65
C PRO A 1028 -68.67 -9.04 -12.74
N ASN A 1029 -68.98 -8.87 -14.05
CA ASN A 1029 -68.03 -9.03 -15.19
C ASN A 1029 -68.46 -8.33 -16.51
N ARG A 1030 -67.51 -7.69 -17.24
CA ARG A 1030 -67.38 -7.58 -18.74
C ARG A 1030 -68.60 -6.99 -19.55
N PRO A 1031 -68.62 -6.87 -20.92
CA PRO A 1031 -67.67 -7.29 -21.98
C PRO A 1031 -67.36 -6.30 -23.16
N ASN A 1032 -66.48 -6.73 -24.08
CA ASN A 1032 -66.44 -6.46 -25.55
C ASN A 1032 -66.21 -5.03 -26.11
N ILE A 1033 -65.92 -4.80 -27.41
CA ILE A 1033 -64.92 -5.33 -28.40
C ILE A 1033 -65.06 -4.46 -29.69
N ARG A 1034 -63.97 -3.90 -30.25
CA ARG A 1034 -63.69 -3.46 -31.67
C ARG A 1034 -64.73 -2.58 -32.43
N PRO A 1035 -64.32 -1.64 -33.33
CA PRO A 1035 -63.74 -2.00 -34.63
C PRO A 1035 -62.63 -1.10 -35.22
N VAL A 1036 -62.18 -1.50 -36.41
CA VAL A 1036 -61.27 -0.84 -37.40
C VAL A 1036 -62.16 -0.47 -38.64
N PRO A 1037 -61.74 -0.22 -39.92
CA PRO A 1037 -60.42 -0.03 -40.57
C PRO A 1037 -60.38 1.16 -41.60
N GLN A 1038 -59.40 1.12 -42.53
CA GLN A 1038 -59.37 1.65 -43.92
C GLN A 1038 -58.89 3.09 -44.22
N HIS A 1039 -58.32 3.39 -45.42
CA HIS A 1039 -57.30 2.69 -46.25
C HIS A 1039 -56.83 3.60 -47.44
N ASN A 1040 -55.68 3.26 -48.04
CA ASN A 1040 -55.33 3.41 -49.48
C ASN A 1040 -55.00 4.77 -50.16
N HIS A 1041 -53.69 4.93 -50.42
CA HIS A 1041 -53.04 4.93 -51.77
C HIS A 1041 -52.72 6.21 -52.59
N ILE A 1042 -51.46 6.20 -53.08
CA ILE A 1042 -50.95 6.60 -54.42
C ILE A 1042 -50.87 8.11 -54.76
N ASN A 1043 -49.64 8.66 -54.80
CA ASN A 1043 -48.95 8.85 -56.10
C ASN A 1043 -47.43 9.15 -56.04
N ASN A 1044 -46.74 8.73 -57.12
CA ASN A 1044 -45.36 8.93 -57.60
C ASN A 1044 -44.67 10.28 -57.24
N GLY A 1045 -43.34 10.44 -57.11
CA GLY A 1045 -42.17 9.62 -57.49
C GLY A 1045 -40.99 10.49 -57.99
N LYS A 1046 -39.76 9.92 -58.00
CA LYS A 1046 -38.50 10.36 -58.69
C LYS A 1046 -37.63 11.54 -58.14
N VAL A 1047 -36.55 11.11 -57.47
CA VAL A 1047 -35.11 11.54 -57.60
C VAL A 1047 -34.69 11.92 -59.06
N PRO A 1048 -33.57 12.68 -59.34
CA PRO A 1048 -32.25 12.58 -58.65
C PRO A 1048 -31.28 13.81 -58.58
N ALA A 1049 -30.26 13.68 -57.71
CA ALA A 1049 -28.80 13.87 -57.92
C ALA A 1049 -28.06 15.21 -58.25
N LEU A 1050 -26.87 15.30 -57.61
CA LEU A 1050 -25.53 15.74 -58.08
C LEU A 1050 -25.10 17.24 -58.21
N SER A 1051 -23.90 17.49 -57.65
CA SER A 1051 -22.86 18.46 -58.07
C SER A 1051 -23.12 19.99 -58.00
N ALA A 1052 -22.11 20.87 -58.03
CA ALA A 1052 -20.71 20.83 -57.52
C ALA A 1052 -20.03 22.21 -57.70
N THR A 1053 -18.84 22.40 -57.08
CA THR A 1053 -17.72 23.28 -57.51
C THR A 1053 -17.81 24.82 -57.45
N LEU A 1054 -16.66 25.41 -57.05
CA LEU A 1054 -16.12 26.77 -57.33
C LEU A 1054 -16.88 28.00 -56.73
N GLY A 1055 -16.20 29.10 -56.35
CA GLY A 1055 -14.75 29.37 -56.42
C GLY A 1055 -14.28 30.57 -55.59
N LYS A 1056 -12.94 30.70 -55.49
CA LYS A 1056 -12.14 31.70 -54.73
C LYS A 1056 -12.34 33.17 -55.19
N ILE A 1057 -11.81 34.10 -54.38
CA ILE A 1057 -10.67 35.05 -54.68
C ILE A 1057 -10.91 36.56 -54.40
N LEU A 1058 -9.85 37.24 -53.90
CA LEU A 1058 -9.60 38.72 -53.75
C LEU A 1058 -10.56 39.54 -52.83
N THR A 1059 -10.18 40.15 -51.69
CA THR A 1059 -9.17 41.18 -51.28
C THR A 1059 -9.58 42.66 -51.42
N ASN A 1060 -9.67 43.42 -50.32
CA ASN A 1060 -8.72 44.50 -49.98
C ASN A 1060 -9.01 45.25 -48.66
N ASN A 1061 -8.00 45.95 -48.14
CA ASN A 1061 -7.99 46.88 -46.99
C ASN A 1061 -7.86 48.34 -47.53
N PRO A 1062 -8.18 49.44 -46.81
CA PRO A 1062 -7.17 50.06 -45.91
C PRO A 1062 -7.65 51.04 -44.79
N THR A 1063 -6.70 51.39 -43.88
CA THR A 1063 -6.61 52.63 -43.04
C THR A 1063 -7.71 52.97 -42.00
N GLY A 1064 -7.43 53.57 -40.83
CA GLY A 1064 -6.17 54.04 -40.22
C GLY A 1064 -6.31 54.37 -38.71
N GLY A 1065 -5.20 54.68 -38.01
CA GLY A 1065 -5.15 54.98 -36.55
C GLY A 1065 -5.19 56.48 -36.18
N PRO A 1066 -4.90 56.91 -34.92
CA PRO A 1066 -3.68 56.49 -34.19
C PRO A 1066 -3.72 56.37 -32.63
N ARG A 1067 -2.79 55.53 -32.13
CA ARG A 1067 -1.99 55.63 -30.88
C ARG A 1067 -2.66 55.94 -29.51
N VAL A 1068 -2.68 54.92 -28.65
CA VAL A 1068 -1.82 54.74 -27.43
C VAL A 1068 -2.13 53.34 -26.85
N GLY A 1069 -1.23 52.57 -26.22
CA GLY A 1069 0.21 52.70 -25.94
C GLY A 1069 0.77 51.32 -25.54
N LEU A 1070 1.96 51.21 -24.89
CA LEU A 1070 2.51 49.92 -24.41
C LEU A 1070 3.34 50.02 -23.12
N ILE A 1071 3.24 48.96 -22.30
CA ILE A 1071 4.34 48.42 -21.48
C ILE A 1071 4.53 46.96 -21.91
N ARG A 1072 5.77 46.54 -22.20
CA ARG A 1072 6.09 45.15 -22.58
C ARG A 1072 6.50 44.31 -21.36
N ALA A 1073 5.99 43.09 -21.28
CA ALA A 1073 6.63 42.00 -20.54
C ALA A 1073 7.77 41.37 -21.41
N PRO A 1074 8.79 40.75 -20.80
CA PRO A 1074 9.90 40.13 -21.54
C PRO A 1074 9.49 38.81 -22.25
N PRO A 1075 10.27 38.36 -23.24
CA PRO A 1075 10.08 37.04 -23.86
C PRO A 1075 10.39 35.90 -22.89
N PRO A 1076 9.88 34.67 -23.14
CA PRO A 1076 10.22 33.49 -22.36
C PRO A 1076 11.70 33.10 -22.54
N PRO A 1077 12.30 32.41 -21.55
CA PRO A 1077 13.67 31.91 -21.68
C PRO A 1077 13.77 30.82 -22.76
N SER A 1078 14.86 30.85 -23.53
CA SER A 1078 15.21 29.85 -24.54
C SER A 1078 15.65 28.52 -23.90
N ASP A 1079 15.46 27.42 -24.62
CA ASP A 1079 15.78 26.06 -24.16
C ASP A 1079 17.24 25.87 -23.72
N PRO A 1080 17.50 25.06 -22.67
CA PRO A 1080 18.86 24.66 -22.32
C PRO A 1080 19.44 23.70 -23.36
N ALA A 1081 20.70 23.90 -23.73
CA ALA A 1081 21.41 23.05 -24.68
C ALA A 1081 21.57 21.59 -24.16
N PRO A 1082 21.63 20.59 -25.07
CA PRO A 1082 21.78 19.19 -24.68
C PRO A 1082 23.12 18.91 -23.96
N PRO A 1083 23.16 17.93 -23.03
CA PRO A 1083 24.37 17.60 -22.30
C PRO A 1083 25.42 16.96 -23.22
N ASN A 1084 26.62 17.57 -23.25
CA ASN A 1084 27.75 17.06 -24.03
C ASN A 1084 28.25 15.69 -23.51
N GLN A 1085 28.78 14.90 -24.45
CA GLN A 1085 29.44 13.63 -24.18
C GLN A 1085 30.73 13.84 -23.34
N PRO A 1086 31.13 12.87 -22.49
CA PRO A 1086 32.39 12.94 -21.76
C PRO A 1086 33.57 12.66 -22.71
N ILE A 1087 34.36 13.69 -23.01
CA ILE A 1087 35.62 13.54 -23.74
C ILE A 1087 36.69 12.93 -22.82
N ILE A 1088 37.27 11.82 -23.24
CA ILE A 1088 38.43 11.16 -22.61
C ILE A 1088 39.69 11.67 -23.31
N TYR A 1089 40.72 12.11 -22.56
CA TYR A 1089 42.16 12.02 -22.92
C TYR A 1089 43.06 12.36 -21.70
N PRO A 1090 44.38 12.04 -21.67
CA PRO A 1090 44.81 11.05 -20.67
C PRO A 1090 46.02 11.46 -19.79
N GLY A 1091 46.26 10.62 -18.76
CA GLY A 1091 47.61 10.31 -18.26
C GLY A 1091 48.11 11.12 -17.05
N TYR A 1092 48.14 10.49 -15.87
CA TYR A 1092 49.32 9.71 -15.47
C TYR A 1092 49.00 8.74 -14.31
N ASN A 1093 49.70 7.61 -14.31
CA ASN A 1093 49.66 6.54 -13.29
C ASN A 1093 51.08 6.47 -12.65
N PRO A 1094 51.36 5.67 -11.59
CA PRO A 1094 50.50 5.06 -10.56
C PRO A 1094 51.04 5.36 -9.13
N ILE A 1095 50.58 4.64 -8.09
CA ILE A 1095 51.41 3.91 -7.08
C ILE A 1095 50.54 3.24 -5.97
N ASN A 1096 50.72 1.93 -5.83
CA ASN A 1096 50.49 1.00 -4.70
C ASN A 1096 49.40 1.24 -3.60
N ASN A 1097 48.42 0.33 -3.58
CA ASN A 1097 48.20 -0.71 -2.54
C ASN A 1097 48.62 -0.42 -1.06
N GLN A 1098 47.69 -0.63 -0.09
CA GLN A 1098 47.67 -1.85 0.76
C GLN A 1098 46.45 -1.96 1.72
N ARG A 1099 46.48 -2.93 2.66
CA ARG A 1099 45.37 -3.60 3.37
C ARG A 1099 45.16 -3.16 4.84
N LEU A 1100 43.90 -3.26 5.28
CA LEU A 1100 43.36 -3.85 6.54
C LEU A 1100 43.97 -3.56 7.95
N LEU A 1101 43.05 -3.25 8.87
CA LEU A 1101 42.86 -3.81 10.23
C LEU A 1101 44.01 -3.91 11.27
N ILE A 1102 43.85 -3.14 12.37
CA ILE A 1102 44.14 -3.44 13.80
C ILE A 1102 45.49 -4.13 14.14
N ASN A 1103 46.40 -3.54 14.93
CA ASN A 1103 46.38 -3.72 16.40
C ASN A 1103 47.38 -2.89 17.25
N GLN A 1104 46.96 -2.74 18.51
CA GLN A 1104 47.71 -2.69 19.78
C GLN A 1104 49.17 -2.17 19.80
N ASP A 1105 49.33 -1.07 20.54
CA ASP A 1105 50.58 -0.72 21.22
C ASP A 1105 50.91 -1.75 22.31
N ASN A 1106 52.12 -2.33 22.24
CA ASN A 1106 52.85 -3.06 23.28
C ASN A 1106 52.17 -4.30 23.92
N ASN A 1107 52.77 -5.49 23.84
CA ASN A 1107 54.20 -5.69 24.10
C ASN A 1107 54.94 -6.58 23.06
N GLN A 1108 56.00 -5.99 22.50
CA GLN A 1108 57.31 -6.60 22.20
C GLN A 1108 57.56 -7.64 21.08
N ILE A 1109 58.73 -7.41 20.46
CA ILE A 1109 59.66 -8.30 19.74
C ILE A 1109 59.43 -8.57 18.24
N SER A 1110 60.53 -8.42 17.52
CA SER A 1110 60.73 -8.41 16.07
C SER A 1110 60.77 -9.80 15.41
N ASN A 1111 60.36 -9.91 14.14
CA ASN A 1111 61.32 -10.11 13.03
C ASN A 1111 60.68 -10.12 11.61
N SER A 1112 61.56 -10.28 10.62
CA SER A 1112 61.45 -9.96 9.20
C SER A 1112 61.04 -11.09 8.24
N ASN A 1113 60.52 -10.69 7.07
CA ASN A 1113 60.69 -11.29 5.71
C ASN A 1113 59.87 -12.54 5.26
N ASN A 1114 59.41 -12.43 4.00
CA ASN A 1114 59.33 -13.46 2.93
C ASN A 1114 58.38 -14.69 3.10
N GLU A 1115 57.91 -15.37 2.05
CA GLU A 1115 57.59 -15.06 0.63
C GLU A 1115 56.76 -16.24 0.04
N ARG A 1116 55.96 -16.00 -1.03
CA ARG A 1116 55.50 -17.03 -2.03
C ARG A 1116 54.63 -18.21 -1.49
N SER A 1117 54.07 -19.13 -2.30
CA SER A 1117 53.37 -19.06 -3.60
C SER A 1117 52.72 -20.43 -3.97
N VAL A 1118 51.92 -20.49 -5.05
CA VAL A 1118 51.58 -21.68 -5.88
C VAL A 1118 50.43 -22.64 -5.44
N ASN A 1119 49.62 -22.99 -6.45
CA ASN A 1119 48.69 -24.12 -6.73
C ASN A 1119 48.25 -25.12 -5.64
N GLY A 1120 47.02 -25.65 -5.79
CA GLY A 1120 46.60 -26.91 -5.14
C GLY A 1120 45.16 -27.35 -5.48
N SER A 1121 45.01 -28.44 -6.23
CA SER A 1121 43.74 -29.09 -6.57
C SER A 1121 43.29 -30.14 -5.54
N ASN A 1122 42.03 -30.59 -5.68
CA ASN A 1122 41.47 -31.89 -5.24
C ASN A 1122 40.90 -32.06 -3.81
N HIS A 1123 39.62 -32.46 -3.81
CA HIS A 1123 38.99 -33.58 -3.09
C HIS A 1123 39.16 -33.82 -1.57
N SER A 1124 37.98 -34.07 -0.98
CA SER A 1124 37.67 -35.09 0.05
C SER A 1124 38.30 -35.05 1.44
N TYR A 1125 37.44 -34.65 2.39
CA TYR A 1125 37.11 -35.36 3.63
C TYR A 1125 38.12 -35.53 4.79
N SER A 1126 37.52 -35.63 5.99
CA SER A 1126 38.09 -36.01 7.28
C SER A 1126 38.96 -34.93 7.96
N ASN A 1127 38.46 -34.11 8.91
CA ASN A 1127 37.87 -34.40 10.24
C ASN A 1127 38.95 -34.55 11.34
N ASN A 1128 38.54 -34.46 12.62
CA ASN A 1128 39.32 -34.46 13.86
C ASN A 1128 39.94 -33.07 14.22
N ASN A 1129 39.96 -32.62 15.49
CA ASN A 1129 39.31 -33.20 16.68
C ASN A 1129 39.11 -32.22 17.87
N SER A 1130 38.05 -32.51 18.65
CA SER A 1130 38.01 -32.36 20.12
C SER A 1130 38.02 -30.93 20.74
N ASN A 1131 37.63 -30.69 22.01
CA ASN A 1131 37.40 -31.65 23.10
C ASN A 1131 36.40 -31.16 24.19
N ASN A 1132 35.83 -32.12 24.93
CA ASN A 1132 35.10 -32.02 26.23
C ASN A 1132 33.77 -31.23 26.29
N ARG A 1133 32.60 -31.82 26.66
CA ARG A 1133 32.16 -32.61 27.86
C ARG A 1133 31.72 -31.71 29.04
N PHE A 1134 30.70 -32.02 29.85
CA PHE A 1134 29.80 -33.19 30.04
C PHE A 1134 28.33 -32.67 30.14
N SER A 1135 27.20 -33.38 30.23
CA SER A 1135 26.68 -34.77 30.01
C SER A 1135 25.14 -34.69 30.25
N GLY A 1136 24.24 -35.62 29.95
CA GLY A 1136 24.22 -36.94 29.29
C GLY A 1136 22.71 -37.32 29.14
N GLY A 1137 22.22 -38.03 28.13
CA GLY A 1137 22.47 -39.44 27.79
C GLY A 1137 21.19 -40.26 28.12
N HIS A 1138 20.82 -41.39 27.51
CA HIS A 1138 21.20 -42.17 26.30
C HIS A 1138 19.94 -42.98 25.86
N ILE A 1139 19.81 -43.72 24.74
CA ILE A 1139 20.70 -44.18 23.66
C ILE A 1139 19.88 -44.39 22.35
N ASN A 1140 20.53 -44.73 21.22
CA ASN A 1140 19.90 -45.20 19.97
C ASN A 1140 20.41 -46.61 19.58
N GLN A 1141 19.62 -47.38 18.82
CA GLN A 1141 20.04 -48.42 17.85
C GLN A 1141 19.12 -48.27 16.60
N TYR A 1142 19.62 -48.18 15.35
CA TYR A 1142 20.11 -49.26 14.44
C TYR A 1142 19.05 -50.37 14.22
N GLU A 1143 18.69 -50.85 13.02
CA GLU A 1143 18.99 -50.56 11.58
C GLU A 1143 17.77 -51.11 10.74
N ASP A 1144 17.61 -51.13 9.41
CA ASP A 1144 18.38 -50.89 8.17
C ASP A 1144 17.43 -50.36 7.04
N PRO A 1145 17.91 -49.71 5.95
CA PRO A 1145 17.07 -49.24 4.83
C PRO A 1145 17.14 -50.06 3.51
N ASN A 1146 16.96 -51.39 3.51
CA ASN A 1146 17.04 -52.18 2.27
C ASN A 1146 15.96 -53.28 2.08
N GLN A 1147 14.66 -52.94 2.17
CA GLN A 1147 13.59 -53.94 2.03
C GLN A 1147 12.22 -53.48 1.46
N ARG A 1148 12.18 -53.02 0.19
CA ARG A 1148 10.92 -52.93 -0.60
C ARG A 1148 11.13 -53.13 -2.11
N LEU A 1149 11.15 -54.39 -2.57
CA LEU A 1149 10.54 -54.84 -3.85
C LEU A 1149 10.63 -56.36 -4.11
N ALA A 1150 10.45 -57.19 -3.07
CA ALA A 1150 10.09 -58.60 -3.18
C ALA A 1150 9.26 -58.99 -1.94
N ALA A 1151 8.26 -59.88 -1.99
CA ALA A 1151 7.69 -60.59 -3.13
C ALA A 1151 6.15 -60.50 -3.13
N THR A 1152 5.55 -60.58 -4.32
CA THR A 1152 4.10 -60.78 -4.48
C THR A 1152 3.74 -62.25 -4.21
N LEU A 1153 2.47 -62.53 -3.90
CA LEU A 1153 1.84 -63.87 -3.96
C LEU A 1153 2.46 -64.98 -3.08
N HIS A 1154 1.95 -65.18 -1.86
CA HIS A 1154 1.45 -66.50 -1.40
C HIS A 1154 0.69 -66.42 -0.06
N ASN A 1155 -0.65 -66.44 -0.13
CA ASN A 1155 -1.51 -67.47 0.47
C ASN A 1155 -2.96 -66.99 0.58
N ALA A 1156 -3.90 -67.86 0.21
CA ALA A 1156 -5.33 -67.58 0.21
C ALA A 1156 -6.05 -68.24 1.41
N ASN A 1157 -7.23 -67.72 1.72
CA ASN A 1157 -8.28 -68.35 2.51
C ASN A 1157 -7.94 -68.86 3.94
N ARG A 1158 -8.51 -68.18 4.94
CA ARG A 1158 -9.60 -68.83 5.72
C ARG A 1158 -10.56 -67.82 6.39
N ASN A 1159 -11.83 -68.21 6.34
CA ASN A 1159 -12.97 -67.82 7.18
C ASN A 1159 -13.34 -66.33 7.30
N LYS A 1160 -14.42 -65.96 6.57
CA LYS A 1160 -15.23 -64.77 6.83
C LYS A 1160 -16.03 -64.94 8.12
N LEU A 1161 -16.15 -63.88 8.92
CA LEU A 1161 -17.33 -63.64 9.76
C LEU A 1161 -18.31 -62.72 8.99
N PRO A 1162 -19.62 -62.77 9.26
CA PRO A 1162 -20.60 -61.99 8.52
C PRO A 1162 -20.43 -60.47 8.76
N PRO A 1163 -20.74 -59.63 7.77
CA PRO A 1163 -20.66 -58.17 7.93
C PRO A 1163 -21.66 -57.70 8.98
N ARG A 1164 -21.20 -56.80 9.86
CA ARG A 1164 -22.03 -56.10 10.84
C ARG A 1164 -23.11 -55.29 10.09
N PRO A 1165 -24.37 -55.25 10.56
CA PRO A 1165 -25.41 -54.42 9.94
C PRO A 1165 -24.98 -52.94 9.91
N PRO A 1166 -25.41 -52.17 8.89
CA PRO A 1166 -25.05 -50.77 8.78
C PRO A 1166 -25.56 -49.96 9.98
N PRO A 1167 -24.86 -48.89 10.39
CA PRO A 1167 -25.33 -48.02 11.46
C PRO A 1167 -26.65 -47.37 11.06
N VAL A 1168 -27.64 -47.46 11.94
CA VAL A 1168 -28.95 -46.82 11.74
C VAL A 1168 -28.76 -45.31 11.77
N SER A 1169 -29.24 -44.62 10.74
CA SER A 1169 -29.19 -43.16 10.66
C SER A 1169 -30.13 -42.53 11.68
N HIS A 1170 -29.58 -42.00 12.77
CA HIS A 1170 -30.35 -41.16 13.69
C HIS A 1170 -30.68 -39.83 13.01
N LEU A 1171 -31.95 -39.63 12.67
CA LEU A 1171 -32.46 -38.32 12.26
C LEU A 1171 -32.33 -37.33 13.43
N PRO A 1172 -31.99 -36.06 13.17
CA PRO A 1172 -31.92 -35.04 14.21
C PRO A 1172 -33.27 -34.90 14.92
N LYS A 1173 -33.24 -34.72 16.24
CA LYS A 1173 -34.43 -34.63 17.07
C LYS A 1173 -34.58 -33.25 17.68
N VAL A 1174 -35.83 -32.87 17.89
CA VAL A 1174 -36.18 -31.60 18.53
C VAL A 1174 -37.25 -31.84 19.58
N LYS A 1175 -37.20 -31.08 20.68
CA LYS A 1175 -38.20 -31.06 21.73
C LYS A 1175 -39.07 -29.81 21.58
N ALA A 1176 -40.38 -29.96 21.60
CA ALA A 1176 -41.30 -28.83 21.62
C ALA A 1176 -41.21 -28.06 22.94
N LEU A 1177 -41.07 -26.74 22.83
CA LEU A 1177 -41.05 -25.79 23.95
C LEU A 1177 -42.43 -25.22 24.27
N TYR A 1178 -43.36 -25.29 23.31
CA TYR A 1178 -44.72 -24.75 23.43
C TYR A 1178 -45.73 -25.64 22.68
N ASP A 1179 -46.99 -25.65 23.12
CA ASP A 1179 -48.10 -26.26 22.37
C ASP A 1179 -48.28 -25.55 21.01
N TYR A 1180 -48.49 -26.33 19.94
CA TYR A 1180 -48.81 -25.84 18.59
C TYR A 1180 -50.05 -26.56 18.05
N GLN A 1181 -51.09 -25.80 17.67
CA GLN A 1181 -52.27 -26.35 16.99
C GLN A 1181 -52.15 -26.12 15.47
N PRO A 1182 -52.29 -27.18 14.64
CA PRO A 1182 -52.21 -27.04 13.20
C PRO A 1182 -53.46 -26.32 12.67
N GLN A 1183 -53.26 -25.42 11.72
CA GLN A 1183 -54.30 -24.66 11.04
C GLN A 1183 -54.65 -25.29 9.68
N ASP A 1184 -53.66 -25.86 9.00
CA ASP A 1184 -53.80 -26.56 7.72
C ASP A 1184 -53.53 -28.07 7.83
N LEU A 1185 -53.95 -28.83 6.81
CA LEU A 1185 -53.99 -30.31 6.84
C LEU A 1185 -52.62 -31.00 6.74
N ASP A 1186 -51.58 -30.30 6.28
CA ASP A 1186 -50.21 -30.78 6.19
C ASP A 1186 -49.33 -30.33 7.37
N GLU A 1187 -49.90 -29.64 8.35
CA GLU A 1187 -49.21 -29.22 9.57
C GLU A 1187 -49.24 -30.29 10.69
N LEU A 1188 -48.19 -30.28 11.52
CA LEU A 1188 -47.96 -31.23 12.60
C LEU A 1188 -48.14 -30.55 13.96
N GLY A 1189 -49.30 -30.78 14.58
CA GLY A 1189 -49.57 -30.30 15.94
C GLY A 1189 -48.58 -30.83 16.98
N LEU A 1190 -48.11 -29.95 17.84
CA LEU A 1190 -47.14 -30.23 18.91
C LEU A 1190 -47.76 -30.01 20.29
N LYS A 1191 -47.22 -30.70 21.30
CA LYS A 1191 -47.41 -30.33 22.71
C LYS A 1191 -46.08 -30.07 23.38
N GLU A 1192 -46.04 -29.17 24.37
CA GLU A 1192 -44.84 -28.92 25.16
C GLU A 1192 -44.25 -30.25 25.70
N GLY A 1193 -42.97 -30.47 25.45
CA GLY A 1193 -42.27 -31.70 25.80
C GLY A 1193 -42.27 -32.82 24.75
N ASP A 1194 -43.08 -32.75 23.68
CA ASP A 1194 -43.05 -33.76 22.62
C ASP A 1194 -41.72 -33.74 21.84
N ILE A 1195 -41.22 -34.94 21.50
CA ILE A 1195 -39.99 -35.12 20.73
C ILE A 1195 -40.33 -35.47 19.28
N VAL A 1196 -39.95 -34.59 18.36
CA VAL A 1196 -40.17 -34.72 16.91
C VAL A 1196 -38.86 -35.16 16.24
N GLU A 1197 -38.96 -36.08 15.27
CA GLU A 1197 -37.84 -36.42 14.38
C GLU A 1197 -37.88 -35.51 13.15
N VAL A 1198 -36.85 -34.70 12.95
CA VAL A 1198 -36.81 -33.73 11.83
C VAL A 1198 -36.41 -34.45 10.55
N LEU A 1199 -37.26 -34.31 9.52
CA LEU A 1199 -37.08 -34.91 8.21
C LEU A 1199 -36.46 -33.90 7.21
N MET A 1200 -36.83 -32.61 7.33
CA MET A 1200 -36.27 -31.53 6.52
C MET A 1200 -36.36 -30.20 7.27
N GLU A 1201 -35.25 -29.47 7.34
CA GLU A 1201 -35.21 -28.09 7.82
C GLU A 1201 -35.36 -27.15 6.62
N HIS A 1202 -36.38 -26.29 6.60
CA HIS A 1202 -36.52 -25.22 5.62
C HIS A 1202 -36.14 -23.87 6.24
N GLU A 1203 -35.51 -22.99 5.46
CA GLU A 1203 -35.03 -21.67 5.91
C GLU A 1203 -36.18 -20.69 6.21
N GLY A 1204 -37.40 -20.97 5.72
CA GLY A 1204 -38.60 -20.16 5.95
C GLY A 1204 -39.24 -20.25 7.34
N GLY A 1205 -38.55 -20.80 8.34
CA GLY A 1205 -39.03 -20.89 9.74
C GLY A 1205 -40.01 -22.03 10.04
N TRP A 1206 -40.26 -22.91 9.07
CA TRP A 1206 -41.09 -24.12 9.22
C TRP A 1206 -40.24 -25.35 8.90
N TRP A 1207 -40.30 -26.38 9.74
CA TRP A 1207 -39.58 -27.63 9.55
C TRP A 1207 -40.55 -28.77 9.30
N HIS A 1208 -40.19 -29.70 8.41
CA HIS A 1208 -40.96 -30.92 8.19
C HIS A 1208 -40.41 -32.02 9.09
N GLY A 1209 -41.28 -32.71 9.82
CA GLY A 1209 -40.86 -33.76 10.74
C GLY A 1209 -41.94 -34.78 11.06
N LYS A 1210 -41.62 -35.68 11.97
CA LYS A 1210 -42.43 -36.84 12.34
C LYS A 1210 -42.63 -36.93 13.85
N LEU A 1211 -43.88 -37.02 14.27
CA LEU A 1211 -44.29 -37.16 15.67
C LEU A 1211 -45.38 -38.23 15.77
N LYS A 1212 -45.18 -39.23 16.65
CA LYS A 1212 -46.16 -40.28 16.95
C LYS A 1212 -46.75 -40.98 15.70
N GLY A 1213 -45.93 -41.13 14.66
CA GLY A 1213 -46.28 -41.76 13.38
C GLY A 1213 -46.83 -40.81 12.30
N LYS A 1214 -47.31 -39.61 12.65
CA LYS A 1214 -47.74 -38.58 11.69
C LYS A 1214 -46.55 -37.75 11.21
N THR A 1215 -46.65 -37.20 9.99
CA THR A 1215 -45.66 -36.31 9.37
C THR A 1215 -46.33 -35.01 8.92
N GLY A 1216 -45.65 -33.88 9.09
CA GLY A 1216 -46.16 -32.56 8.69
C GLY A 1216 -45.19 -31.41 9.00
N LEU A 1217 -45.58 -30.20 8.63
CA LEU A 1217 -44.86 -28.96 8.90
C LEU A 1217 -45.15 -28.42 10.31
N PHE A 1218 -44.13 -27.94 11.02
CA PHE A 1218 -44.29 -27.29 12.31
C PHE A 1218 -43.34 -26.07 12.43
N PRO A 1219 -43.68 -25.03 13.21
CA PRO A 1219 -42.87 -23.84 13.30
C PRO A 1219 -41.57 -24.08 14.09
N SER A 1220 -40.42 -23.75 13.50
CA SER A 1220 -39.10 -24.08 14.04
C SER A 1220 -38.75 -23.31 15.32
N ASN A 1221 -39.40 -22.18 15.57
CA ASN A 1221 -39.27 -21.39 16.79
C ASN A 1221 -40.09 -21.92 17.98
N TYR A 1222 -40.87 -22.99 17.79
CA TYR A 1222 -41.59 -23.69 18.86
C TYR A 1222 -40.82 -24.90 19.42
N VAL A 1223 -39.58 -25.14 18.96
CA VAL A 1223 -38.78 -26.30 19.32
C VAL A 1223 -37.31 -25.96 19.65
N GLU A 1224 -36.65 -26.85 20.38
CA GLU A 1224 -35.21 -26.83 20.68
C GLU A 1224 -34.56 -28.13 20.17
N LYS A 1225 -33.33 -28.07 19.61
CA LYS A 1225 -32.60 -29.27 19.16
C LYS A 1225 -32.00 -30.02 20.37
N ILE A 1226 -32.12 -31.35 20.37
CA ILE A 1226 -31.66 -32.24 21.47
C ILE A 1226 -30.63 -33.29 21.02
#